data_AF-A0A925J1V4-F1
#
_entry.id   AF-A0A925J1V4-F1
#
_cell.length_a   1.000
_cell.length_b   1.000
_cell.length_c   1.000
_cell.angle_alpha   90.00
_cell.angle_beta   90.00
_cell.angle_gamma   90.00
#
_symmetry.space_group_name_H-M   'P 1'
#
loop_
_entity.id
_entity.type
_entity.pdbx_description
1 polymer ?
#
loop_
_entity_poly.entity_id
_entity_poly.type
_entity_poly.pdbx_seq_one_letter_code
_entity_poly.pdbx_strand_id
1 'polypeptide(L)'
;KNPVIGDRSFGRVPQDVARHVAAFIRGMQGEHCIACAKHFPGHGDTGSDSHHTLPQLAHNGERLQNLELFPFRGLIADSVGSIIVGHLNVPFYESRNIPATLSSNIVTGLLKQQMGFQGLVITDAMNMRGVTRSNNAADANLQALLAGNDILLYAEDVVRSLQKIKDAIHRDSLITMDEIDGRVRKILHAKYRLGLHNRKAVDLARLNQDLKTPQALQLNQQLYEQAVTVVRNDQRLLPFVHLDTVRFASVAIGESVGNVFQQTLSKYAPFRHFTNDTRSEADWFREVLAELDSSKSRTVVVSLHEMSQRAYRGYGISEATKGFIQQLQVRGNRVILCVFGNPYSLKFFPDLPALVCGYEDNPITQSVVAQVLFGALPARGRLPVSVNGTFKAGEGVEYEAIGRLSYGLPESVGVSSEKLKEVDAVVKAAIEERAFPGAQVLVARKGKVIYQKNFGKPTYDYYYEPVRDQTLFDLASVTKVAATLQVVMALNEQHLLDLNQKTSFYLPELKGTNKENIVVRDLLMHQAGLVAFVPFWNRTRSQSGYGDGSGFDSTYYRRSDTLDYNQQVAPKLFTRTATKDSVWKWVIRSPLSQKRDKSGHPAFVYSDLGLIMLWHVVEAITQQPMEVFLAQNFYEPLGMGRTGFNPLRRGIPVSEIAPTENDMLFREAQLRGTVHDQNAAMQGGVSGHAGLFSSASELAILMQMNLQRGYYGGRQFLQPGTVPMFTKNYTTRSDRGLGWDRRPADGESVYISPLASPQAFGHSGFTGTMVWADPEKDLVIVFLSNRVFPDAANNLINSHRTRRRV
;
A
#
# COMPACT_ATOMS: atom_id res chain seq x y z
N LYS A 1 -10.46 9.17 -32.31
CA LYS A 1 -10.14 8.54 -33.61
C LYS A 1 -8.68 8.76 -34.01
N ASN A 2 -8.11 9.94 -33.70
CA ASN A 2 -6.73 10.27 -34.03
C ASN A 2 -5.97 10.91 -32.83
N PRO A 3 -5.51 10.13 -31.84
CA PRO A 3 -4.87 10.69 -30.64
C PRO A 3 -3.37 10.96 -30.88
N VAL A 4 -3.01 11.85 -31.81
CA VAL A 4 -1.59 12.11 -32.18
C VAL A 4 -0.74 12.57 -30.98
N ILE A 5 -1.34 13.36 -30.08
CA ILE A 5 -0.67 13.83 -28.86
C ILE A 5 -0.82 12.85 -27.69
N GLY A 6 -1.91 12.07 -27.65
CA GLY A 6 -2.11 11.02 -26.66
C GLY A 6 -2.00 11.49 -25.21
N ASP A 7 -1.10 10.83 -24.47
CA ASP A 7 -0.75 11.03 -23.06
C ASP A 7 -0.04 12.37 -22.77
N ARG A 8 0.44 13.07 -23.81
CA ARG A 8 1.08 14.38 -23.68
C ARG A 8 0.09 15.57 -23.66
N SER A 9 -1.21 15.29 -23.62
CA SER A 9 -2.28 16.28 -23.48
C SER A 9 -2.99 16.08 -22.14
N PHE A 10 -3.39 17.18 -21.48
CA PHE A 10 -4.21 17.14 -20.27
C PHE A 10 -5.64 16.66 -20.51
N GLY A 11 -6.08 16.54 -21.77
CA GLY A 11 -7.40 16.01 -22.11
C GLY A 11 -7.96 16.54 -23.41
N ARG A 12 -9.29 16.38 -23.59
CA ARG A 12 -10.02 16.85 -24.78
C ARG A 12 -10.91 18.07 -24.55
N VAL A 13 -11.13 18.45 -23.29
CA VAL A 13 -12.01 19.57 -22.92
C VAL A 13 -11.17 20.84 -22.87
N PRO A 14 -11.36 21.83 -23.78
CA PRO A 14 -10.47 22.99 -23.89
C PRO A 14 -10.34 23.78 -22.59
N GLN A 15 -11.43 23.93 -21.84
CA GLN A 15 -11.45 24.64 -20.57
C GLN A 15 -10.56 23.97 -19.52
N ASP A 16 -10.64 22.65 -19.39
CA ASP A 16 -9.80 21.89 -18.46
C ASP A 16 -8.33 21.88 -18.89
N VAL A 17 -8.07 21.74 -20.19
CA VAL A 17 -6.71 21.83 -20.73
C VAL A 17 -6.11 23.20 -20.41
N ALA A 18 -6.84 24.30 -20.68
CA ALA A 18 -6.38 25.64 -20.37
C ALA A 18 -6.10 25.82 -18.87
N ARG A 19 -7.01 25.36 -18.01
CA ARG A 19 -6.88 25.46 -16.55
C ARG A 19 -5.66 24.70 -16.01
N HIS A 20 -5.45 23.45 -16.43
CA HIS A 20 -4.32 22.64 -15.99
C HIS A 20 -2.98 23.18 -16.52
N VAL A 21 -2.91 23.57 -17.79
CA VAL A 21 -1.69 24.13 -18.38
C VAL A 21 -1.32 25.46 -17.75
N ALA A 22 -2.30 26.33 -17.45
CA ALA A 22 -2.09 27.59 -16.73
C ALA A 22 -1.49 27.35 -15.33
N ALA A 23 -2.01 26.38 -14.56
CA ALA A 23 -1.44 26.01 -13.27
C ALA A 23 0.03 25.53 -13.40
N PHE A 24 0.33 24.71 -14.41
CA PHE A 24 1.69 24.23 -14.68
C PHE A 24 2.65 25.38 -15.05
N ILE A 25 2.21 26.30 -15.92
CA ILE A 25 2.97 27.49 -16.31
C ILE A 25 3.28 28.38 -15.11
N ARG A 26 2.29 28.66 -14.25
CA ARG A 26 2.48 29.47 -13.05
C ARG A 26 3.50 28.83 -12.10
N GLY A 27 3.44 27.51 -11.92
CA GLY A 27 4.43 26.77 -11.13
C GLY A 27 5.85 26.90 -11.67
N MET A 28 6.05 26.63 -12.97
CA MET A 28 7.38 26.76 -13.59
C MET A 28 7.94 28.18 -13.54
N GLN A 29 7.12 29.16 -13.92
CA GLN A 29 7.57 30.55 -14.02
C GLN A 29 7.80 31.20 -12.65
N GLY A 30 7.09 30.75 -11.61
CA GLY A 30 7.35 31.13 -10.23
C GLY A 30 8.75 30.75 -9.74
N GLU A 31 9.30 29.65 -10.26
CA GLU A 31 10.65 29.16 -9.95
C GLU A 31 11.71 29.61 -10.98
N HIS A 32 11.47 30.76 -11.64
CA HIS A 32 12.36 31.31 -12.67
C HIS A 32 12.68 30.34 -13.82
N CYS A 33 11.74 29.47 -14.18
CA CYS A 33 11.81 28.61 -15.36
C CYS A 33 10.78 29.06 -16.40
N ILE A 34 11.22 29.48 -17.59
CA ILE A 34 10.30 29.92 -18.64
C ILE A 34 9.50 28.73 -19.18
N ALA A 35 8.17 28.83 -19.10
CA ALA A 35 7.30 27.81 -19.64
C ALA A 35 7.03 28.05 -21.13
N CYS A 36 6.99 26.96 -21.90
CA CYS A 36 6.81 27.00 -23.35
C CYS A 36 5.57 26.20 -23.78
N ALA A 37 4.50 26.89 -24.17
CA ALA A 37 3.31 26.22 -24.67
C ALA A 37 3.53 25.68 -26.09
N LYS A 38 3.07 24.47 -26.38
CA LYS A 38 3.24 23.83 -27.69
C LYS A 38 2.15 22.81 -28.03
N HIS A 39 1.82 22.56 -29.30
CA HIS A 39 2.38 23.20 -30.50
C HIS A 39 1.30 24.07 -31.13
N PHE A 40 1.56 25.38 -31.25
CA PHE A 40 0.65 26.34 -31.86
C PHE A 40 0.57 26.14 -33.39
N PRO A 41 -0.59 26.31 -34.05
CA PRO A 41 -1.91 26.70 -33.52
C PRO A 41 -2.80 25.56 -33.02
N GLY A 42 -2.26 24.35 -32.81
CA GLY A 42 -3.00 23.20 -32.28
C GLY A 42 -2.78 21.92 -33.09
N HIS A 43 -1.82 21.10 -32.66
CA HIS A 43 -1.44 19.86 -33.35
C HIS A 43 -2.36 18.66 -33.06
N GLY A 44 -3.33 18.81 -32.15
CA GLY A 44 -4.07 17.70 -31.53
C GLY A 44 -4.86 16.78 -32.47
N ASP A 45 -5.28 17.25 -33.65
CA ASP A 45 -6.17 16.52 -34.58
C ASP A 45 -5.62 16.42 -36.01
N THR A 46 -4.31 16.48 -36.19
CA THR A 46 -3.69 16.42 -37.52
C THR A 46 -3.60 14.98 -38.02
N GLY A 47 -4.02 14.68 -39.26
CA GLY A 47 -4.10 13.30 -39.78
C GLY A 47 -2.77 12.55 -39.97
N SER A 48 -1.62 13.22 -39.81
CA SER A 48 -0.27 12.65 -40.00
C SER A 48 0.77 13.25 -39.03
N ASP A 49 1.94 12.59 -38.89
CA ASP A 49 3.06 13.04 -38.05
C ASP A 49 4.01 13.98 -38.82
N SER A 50 4.36 15.12 -38.23
CA SER A 50 5.25 16.15 -38.79
C SER A 50 6.67 15.66 -39.04
N HIS A 51 7.10 14.59 -38.37
CA HIS A 51 8.41 13.96 -38.60
C HIS A 51 8.52 13.31 -39.99
N HIS A 52 7.40 12.95 -40.61
CA HIS A 52 7.37 12.22 -41.88
C HIS A 52 6.71 13.00 -43.03
N THR A 53 5.73 13.85 -42.74
CA THR A 53 4.96 14.66 -43.72
C THR A 53 4.47 15.95 -43.08
N LEU A 54 4.18 17.01 -43.85
CA LEU A 54 3.56 18.22 -43.32
C LEU A 54 2.10 17.93 -42.88
N PRO A 55 1.77 17.92 -41.58
CA PRO A 55 0.41 17.60 -41.12
C PRO A 55 -0.52 18.76 -41.41
N GLN A 56 -1.74 18.43 -41.83
CA GLN A 56 -2.75 19.42 -42.18
C GLN A 56 -3.84 19.52 -41.12
N LEU A 57 -4.23 20.76 -40.81
CA LEU A 57 -5.35 21.13 -39.95
C LEU A 57 -6.42 21.84 -40.80
N ALA A 58 -7.23 21.06 -41.52
CA ALA A 58 -8.22 21.55 -42.47
C ALA A 58 -9.59 21.82 -41.82
N HIS A 59 -9.61 22.63 -40.76
CA HIS A 59 -10.84 23.02 -40.05
C HIS A 59 -11.23 24.48 -40.33
N ASN A 60 -12.51 24.80 -40.13
CA ASN A 60 -13.01 26.17 -40.28
C ASN A 60 -12.58 27.06 -39.10
N GLY A 61 -12.69 28.38 -39.26
CA GLY A 61 -12.28 29.36 -38.25
C GLY A 61 -12.99 29.20 -36.91
N GLU A 62 -14.29 28.90 -36.91
CA GLU A 62 -15.06 28.72 -35.67
C GLU A 62 -14.51 27.57 -34.83
N ARG A 63 -14.24 26.41 -35.46
CA ARG A 63 -13.64 25.26 -34.79
C ARG A 63 -12.25 25.61 -34.24
N LEU A 64 -11.39 26.18 -35.08
CA LEU A 64 -10.03 26.56 -34.69
C LEU A 64 -10.03 27.50 -33.48
N GLN A 65 -10.95 28.47 -33.45
CA GLN A 65 -11.10 29.38 -32.31
C GLN A 65 -11.58 28.64 -31.06
N ASN A 66 -12.65 27.85 -31.17
CA ASN A 66 -13.33 27.27 -30.01
C ASN A 66 -12.67 26.02 -29.44
N LEU A 67 -11.78 25.36 -30.18
CA LEU A 67 -11.08 24.15 -29.72
C LEU A 67 -9.55 24.31 -29.71
N GLU A 68 -8.91 24.44 -30.87
CA GLU A 68 -7.46 24.37 -30.99
C GLU A 68 -6.74 25.60 -30.39
N LEU A 69 -7.24 26.80 -30.66
CA LEU A 69 -6.71 28.08 -30.18
C LEU A 69 -7.20 28.46 -28.79
N PHE A 70 -8.27 27.83 -28.30
CA PHE A 70 -8.87 28.16 -27.01
C PHE A 70 -7.86 28.08 -25.85
N PRO A 71 -7.09 26.99 -25.68
CA PRO A 71 -6.07 26.92 -24.64
C PRO A 71 -5.06 28.06 -24.76
N PHE A 72 -4.51 28.29 -25.96
CA PHE A 72 -3.49 29.33 -26.18
C PHE A 72 -3.96 30.73 -25.80
N ARG A 73 -5.24 31.09 -26.06
CA ARG A 73 -5.80 32.38 -25.61
C ARG A 73 -5.75 32.52 -24.10
N GLY A 74 -6.14 31.49 -23.37
CA GLY A 74 -6.05 31.47 -21.91
C GLY A 74 -4.61 31.57 -21.41
N LEU A 75 -3.67 30.88 -22.07
CA LEU A 75 -2.25 30.91 -21.68
C LEU A 75 -1.57 32.26 -21.96
N ILE A 76 -1.93 32.94 -23.05
CA ILE A 76 -1.44 34.28 -23.35
C ILE A 76 -1.96 35.27 -22.30
N ALA A 77 -3.24 35.17 -21.93
CA ALA A 77 -3.83 35.98 -20.85
C ALA A 77 -3.13 35.72 -19.50
N ASP A 78 -2.73 34.47 -19.22
CA ASP A 78 -1.97 34.08 -18.02
C ASP A 78 -0.44 34.30 -18.15
N SER A 79 -0.01 35.12 -19.12
CA SER A 79 1.38 35.54 -19.30
C SER A 79 2.38 34.38 -19.51
N VAL A 80 2.04 33.41 -20.36
CA VAL A 80 3.01 32.39 -20.80
C VAL A 80 4.24 33.03 -21.43
N GLY A 81 5.42 32.59 -21.03
CA GLY A 81 6.69 33.22 -21.41
C GLY A 81 7.14 32.90 -22.83
N SER A 82 6.81 31.72 -23.36
CA SER A 82 7.13 31.34 -24.73
C SER A 82 6.10 30.40 -25.38
N ILE A 83 6.07 30.39 -26.71
CA ILE A 83 5.22 29.52 -27.53
C ILE A 83 6.06 28.90 -28.65
N ILE A 84 5.98 27.57 -28.80
CA ILE A 84 6.48 26.87 -29.99
C ILE A 84 5.38 26.81 -31.05
N VAL A 85 5.72 27.28 -32.25
CA VAL A 85 4.89 27.14 -33.45
C VAL A 85 5.26 25.83 -34.14
N GLY A 86 4.27 24.97 -34.37
CA GLY A 86 4.46 23.66 -35.01
C GLY A 86 4.52 23.76 -36.54
N HIS A 87 5.14 22.77 -37.17
CA HIS A 87 5.19 22.66 -38.63
C HIS A 87 3.88 22.08 -39.16
N LEU A 88 2.83 22.90 -39.21
CA LEU A 88 1.46 22.50 -39.58
C LEU A 88 0.96 23.29 -40.79
N ASN A 89 0.33 22.65 -41.77
CA ASN A 89 -0.44 23.35 -42.79
C ASN A 89 -1.82 23.71 -42.21
N VAL A 90 -2.21 24.99 -42.25
CA VAL A 90 -3.49 25.49 -41.71
C VAL A 90 -4.20 26.36 -42.74
N PRO A 91 -4.94 25.77 -43.69
CA PRO A 91 -5.45 26.46 -44.89
C PRO A 91 -6.32 27.69 -44.60
N PHE A 92 -7.03 27.69 -43.47
CA PHE A 92 -7.91 28.78 -43.07
C PHE A 92 -7.17 30.10 -42.84
N TYR A 93 -5.95 30.03 -42.27
CA TYR A 93 -5.11 31.21 -41.99
C TYR A 93 -4.01 31.42 -43.03
N GLU A 94 -3.64 30.38 -43.77
CA GLU A 94 -2.59 30.40 -44.77
C GLU A 94 -3.01 29.59 -45.99
N SER A 95 -3.37 30.27 -47.08
CA SER A 95 -3.80 29.63 -48.32
C SER A 95 -2.65 28.96 -49.08
N ARG A 96 -1.41 29.40 -48.85
CA ARG A 96 -0.22 28.74 -49.41
C ARG A 96 0.02 27.41 -48.70
N ASN A 97 0.47 26.41 -49.44
CA ASN A 97 0.83 25.11 -48.85
C ASN A 97 2.19 25.18 -48.13
N ILE A 98 2.29 25.99 -47.08
CA ILE A 98 3.48 26.18 -46.27
C ILE A 98 3.21 25.87 -44.79
N PRO A 99 4.23 25.47 -44.01
CA PRO A 99 4.09 25.26 -42.58
C PRO A 99 3.77 26.56 -41.83
N ALA A 100 3.01 26.46 -40.74
CA ALA A 100 2.65 27.58 -39.86
C ALA A 100 3.87 28.35 -39.35
N THR A 101 4.99 27.66 -39.05
CA THR A 101 6.27 28.29 -38.68
C THR A 101 6.84 29.23 -39.73
N LEU A 102 6.51 29.03 -41.01
CA LEU A 102 7.00 29.82 -42.15
C LEU A 102 5.98 30.88 -42.63
N SER A 103 4.81 30.97 -41.99
CA SER A 103 3.72 31.85 -42.39
C SER A 103 3.66 33.11 -41.53
N SER A 104 3.86 34.28 -42.14
CA SER A 104 3.66 35.57 -41.47
C SER A 104 2.20 35.78 -41.06
N ASN A 105 1.23 35.25 -41.82
CA ASN A 105 -0.20 35.33 -41.49
C ASN A 105 -0.51 34.62 -40.16
N ILE A 106 0.16 33.51 -39.89
CA ILE A 106 -0.05 32.74 -38.65
C ILE A 106 0.83 33.26 -37.51
N VAL A 107 2.13 33.44 -37.72
CA VAL A 107 3.07 33.83 -36.66
C VAL A 107 2.90 35.28 -36.26
N THR A 108 2.86 36.20 -37.23
CA THR A 108 2.72 37.63 -36.94
C THR A 108 1.25 38.04 -36.88
N GLY A 109 0.46 37.69 -37.90
CA GLY A 109 -0.96 38.07 -37.99
C GLY A 109 -1.81 37.48 -36.87
N LEU A 110 -1.87 36.15 -36.78
CA LEU A 110 -2.71 35.48 -35.78
C LEU A 110 -2.10 35.54 -34.37
N LEU A 111 -0.89 35.03 -34.18
CA LEU A 111 -0.32 34.86 -32.83
C LEU A 111 0.08 36.20 -32.18
N LYS A 112 0.86 37.04 -32.86
CA LYS A 112 1.35 38.30 -32.27
C LYS A 112 0.30 39.41 -32.30
N GLN A 113 -0.33 39.65 -33.43
CA GLN A 113 -1.26 40.78 -33.59
C GLN A 113 -2.66 40.46 -33.07
N GLN A 114 -3.35 39.45 -33.59
CA GLN A 114 -4.73 39.15 -33.20
C GLN A 114 -4.85 38.59 -31.78
N MET A 115 -3.97 37.67 -31.39
CA MET A 115 -3.96 37.06 -30.04
C MET A 115 -3.14 37.86 -29.03
N GLY A 116 -2.42 38.90 -29.46
CA GLY A 116 -1.69 39.80 -28.58
C GLY A 116 -0.46 39.21 -27.88
N PHE A 117 0.13 38.13 -28.39
CA PHE A 117 1.24 37.46 -27.72
C PHE A 117 2.54 38.27 -27.73
N GLN A 118 3.05 38.59 -26.54
CA GLN A 118 4.29 39.36 -26.34
C GLN A 118 5.47 38.52 -25.83
N GLY A 119 5.29 37.22 -25.56
CA GLY A 119 6.36 36.31 -25.13
C GLY A 119 7.19 35.77 -26.30
N LEU A 120 8.23 34.97 -26.03
CA LEU A 120 9.13 34.45 -27.08
C LEU A 120 8.42 33.49 -28.02
N VAL A 121 8.49 33.76 -29.33
CA VAL A 121 8.03 32.84 -30.38
C VAL A 121 9.19 31.99 -30.84
N ILE A 122 9.06 30.68 -30.72
CA ILE A 122 10.10 29.70 -31.04
C ILE A 122 9.57 28.80 -32.16
N THR A 123 10.39 28.48 -33.15
CA THR A 123 10.01 27.44 -34.11
C THR A 123 10.02 26.06 -33.44
N ASP A 124 9.27 25.10 -33.97
CA ASP A 124 9.63 23.70 -33.80
C ASP A 124 10.98 23.41 -34.50
N ALA A 125 11.52 22.20 -34.34
CA ALA A 125 12.85 21.86 -34.82
C ALA A 125 12.98 22.00 -36.35
N MET A 126 13.75 22.99 -36.81
CA MET A 126 13.87 23.39 -38.22
C MET A 126 14.56 22.35 -39.11
N ASN A 127 15.24 21.36 -38.52
CA ASN A 127 15.80 20.21 -39.21
C ASN A 127 14.75 19.13 -39.56
N MET A 128 13.48 19.31 -39.18
CA MET A 128 12.42 18.36 -39.50
C MET A 128 12.05 18.38 -41.00
N ARG A 129 11.84 17.18 -41.56
CA ARG A 129 11.50 16.99 -42.98
C ARG A 129 10.22 17.70 -43.43
N GLY A 130 9.30 17.99 -42.51
CA GLY A 130 8.07 18.74 -42.79
C GLY A 130 8.29 20.18 -43.24
N VAL A 131 9.48 20.75 -43.00
CA VAL A 131 9.86 22.12 -43.40
C VAL A 131 10.86 22.11 -44.56
N THR A 132 11.84 21.20 -44.53
CA THR A 132 12.95 21.18 -45.49
C THR A 132 12.63 20.49 -46.82
N ARG A 133 11.47 19.83 -46.96
CA ARG A 133 11.05 19.24 -48.24
C ARG A 133 10.72 20.27 -49.33
N SER A 134 10.28 21.46 -48.94
CA SER A 134 9.79 22.48 -49.87
C SER A 134 10.81 23.58 -50.17
N ASN A 135 11.84 23.72 -49.33
CA ASN A 135 12.87 24.76 -49.39
C ASN A 135 14.21 24.19 -48.95
N ASN A 136 15.34 24.71 -49.46
CA ASN A 136 16.63 24.43 -48.82
C ASN A 136 16.65 25.01 -47.39
N ALA A 137 17.40 24.39 -46.48
CA ALA A 137 17.40 24.72 -45.05
C ALA A 137 17.59 26.22 -44.76
N ALA A 138 18.53 26.87 -45.47
CA ALA A 138 18.80 28.29 -45.29
C ALA A 138 17.62 29.19 -45.69
N ASP A 139 16.88 28.85 -46.75
CA ASP A 139 15.65 29.57 -47.13
C ASP A 139 14.55 29.40 -46.10
N ALA A 140 14.36 28.18 -45.59
CA ALA A 140 13.37 27.93 -44.55
C ALA A 140 13.67 28.71 -43.26
N ASN A 141 14.94 28.77 -42.86
CA ASN A 141 15.38 29.55 -41.69
C ASN A 141 15.13 31.05 -41.87
N LEU A 142 15.50 31.61 -43.03
CA LEU A 142 15.21 33.01 -43.33
C LEU A 142 13.70 33.26 -43.33
N GLN A 143 12.91 32.39 -43.98
CA GLN A 143 11.46 32.53 -44.04
C GLN A 143 10.81 32.45 -42.66
N ALA A 144 11.27 31.56 -41.77
CA ALA A 144 10.81 31.49 -40.39
C ALA A 144 11.12 32.79 -39.62
N LEU A 145 12.30 33.38 -39.83
CA LEU A 145 12.62 34.70 -39.28
C LEU A 145 11.67 35.76 -39.85
N LEU A 146 11.50 35.85 -41.17
CA LEU A 146 10.58 36.81 -41.79
C LEU A 146 9.12 36.63 -41.34
N ALA A 147 8.69 35.40 -41.07
CA ALA A 147 7.35 35.12 -40.53
C ALA A 147 7.12 35.74 -39.14
N GLY A 148 8.18 35.99 -38.38
CA GLY A 148 8.13 36.65 -37.07
C GLY A 148 8.61 35.79 -35.90
N ASN A 149 9.27 34.65 -36.14
CA ASN A 149 9.85 33.86 -35.04
C ASN A 149 11.02 34.59 -34.40
N ASP A 150 11.15 34.48 -33.07
CA ASP A 150 12.24 35.12 -32.30
C ASP A 150 13.45 34.17 -32.16
N ILE A 151 13.21 32.86 -32.01
CA ILE A 151 14.26 31.82 -31.89
C ILE A 151 14.00 30.71 -32.91
N LEU A 152 15.03 30.36 -33.68
CA LEU A 152 15.01 29.22 -34.61
C LEU A 152 15.61 27.99 -33.92
N LEU A 153 14.75 27.03 -33.56
CA LEU A 153 15.16 25.80 -32.88
C LEU A 153 15.80 24.82 -33.88
N TYR A 154 16.99 24.33 -33.56
CA TYR A 154 17.73 23.32 -34.34
C TYR A 154 17.88 23.65 -35.84
N ALA A 155 18.27 24.90 -36.13
CA ALA A 155 18.50 25.36 -37.50
C ALA A 155 19.63 24.59 -38.22
N GLU A 156 19.35 24.04 -39.41
CA GLU A 156 20.35 23.47 -40.31
C GLU A 156 21.05 24.54 -41.16
N ASP A 157 22.29 24.25 -41.60
CA ASP A 157 23.08 25.15 -42.46
C ASP A 157 23.17 26.59 -41.92
N VAL A 158 23.62 26.71 -40.66
CA VAL A 158 23.68 27.99 -39.93
C VAL A 158 24.53 29.02 -40.68
N VAL A 159 25.64 28.60 -41.29
CA VAL A 159 26.55 29.51 -42.02
C VAL A 159 25.83 30.17 -43.19
N ARG A 160 25.17 29.38 -44.04
CA ARG A 160 24.42 29.92 -45.18
C ARG A 160 23.18 30.69 -44.74
N SER A 161 22.53 30.26 -43.67
CA SER A 161 21.39 30.97 -43.08
C SER A 161 21.78 32.38 -42.62
N LEU A 162 22.92 32.52 -41.95
CA LEU A 162 23.46 33.83 -41.54
C LEU A 162 23.77 34.71 -42.75
N GLN A 163 24.33 34.15 -43.82
CA GLN A 163 24.58 34.91 -45.05
C GLN A 163 23.27 35.41 -45.66
N LYS A 164 22.25 34.55 -45.77
CA LYS A 164 20.93 34.94 -46.29
C LYS A 164 20.24 35.98 -45.43
N ILE A 165 20.36 35.91 -44.10
CA ILE A 165 19.82 36.94 -43.20
C ILE A 165 20.53 38.28 -43.42
N LYS A 166 21.86 38.29 -43.57
CA LYS A 166 22.60 39.52 -43.90
C LYS A 166 22.19 40.10 -45.24
N ASP A 167 22.01 39.25 -46.26
CA ASP A 167 21.53 39.68 -47.58
C ASP A 167 20.10 40.23 -47.49
N ALA A 168 19.22 39.58 -46.73
CA ALA A 168 17.86 40.04 -46.48
C ALA A 168 17.78 41.41 -45.77
N ILE A 169 18.77 41.73 -44.91
CA ILE A 169 18.87 43.02 -44.23
C ILE A 169 19.44 44.10 -45.16
N HIS A 170 20.57 43.81 -45.81
CA HIS A 170 21.38 44.84 -46.47
C HIS A 170 21.13 44.97 -47.97
N ARG A 171 20.71 43.89 -48.64
CA ARG A 171 20.52 43.86 -50.11
C ARG A 171 19.04 43.91 -50.46
N ASP A 172 18.25 43.03 -49.84
CA ASP A 172 16.86 42.82 -50.26
C ASP A 172 15.86 43.68 -49.46
N SER A 173 16.30 44.29 -48.35
CA SER A 173 15.47 45.10 -47.44
C SER A 173 14.19 44.38 -46.97
N LEU A 174 14.26 43.05 -46.80
CA LEU A 174 13.14 42.21 -46.37
C LEU A 174 12.90 42.25 -44.87
N ILE A 175 13.91 42.65 -44.08
CA ILE A 175 13.85 42.84 -42.63
C ILE A 175 14.82 43.93 -42.20
N THR A 176 14.44 44.76 -41.25
CA THR A 176 15.28 45.86 -40.74
C THR A 176 16.17 45.41 -39.58
N MET A 177 17.28 46.13 -39.34
CA MET A 177 18.09 45.91 -38.14
C MET A 177 17.32 46.20 -36.85
N ASP A 178 16.41 47.18 -36.85
CA ASP A 178 15.57 47.47 -35.68
C ASP A 178 14.65 46.30 -35.32
N GLU A 179 14.11 45.58 -36.31
CA GLU A 179 13.34 44.36 -36.07
C GLU A 179 14.19 43.23 -35.49
N ILE A 180 15.43 43.07 -35.96
CA ILE A 180 16.39 42.11 -35.40
C ILE A 180 16.71 42.48 -33.95
N ASP A 181 17.07 43.74 -33.69
CA ASP A 181 17.40 44.25 -32.37
C ASP A 181 16.22 44.11 -31.40
N GLY A 182 15.00 44.36 -31.86
CA GLY A 182 13.77 44.12 -31.09
C GLY A 182 13.65 42.67 -30.61
N ARG A 183 13.91 41.70 -31.48
CA ARG A 183 13.85 40.26 -31.16
C ARG A 183 15.00 39.84 -30.25
N VAL A 184 16.22 40.30 -30.51
CA VAL A 184 17.38 40.02 -29.64
C VAL A 184 17.17 40.62 -28.25
N ARG A 185 16.67 41.85 -28.15
CA ARG A 185 16.34 42.51 -26.86
C ARG A 185 15.30 41.71 -26.10
N LYS A 186 14.29 41.16 -26.77
CA LYS A 186 13.28 40.27 -26.17
C LYS A 186 13.90 39.01 -25.56
N ILE A 187 14.84 38.37 -26.27
CA ILE A 187 15.58 37.19 -25.77
C ILE A 187 16.44 37.57 -24.56
N LEU A 188 17.17 38.69 -24.63
CA LEU A 188 17.99 39.18 -23.54
C LEU A 188 17.15 39.55 -22.32
N HIS A 189 15.99 40.17 -22.51
CA HIS A 189 15.04 40.47 -21.45
C HIS A 189 14.52 39.20 -20.76
N ALA A 190 14.20 38.15 -21.54
CA ALA A 190 13.82 36.85 -20.97
C ALA A 190 14.97 36.27 -20.12
N LYS A 191 16.21 36.25 -20.63
CA LYS A 191 17.39 35.79 -19.87
C LYS A 191 17.61 36.60 -18.60
N TYR A 192 17.40 37.92 -18.66
CA TYR A 192 17.53 38.81 -17.52
C TYR A 192 16.48 38.50 -16.45
N ARG A 193 15.20 38.36 -16.83
CA ARG A 193 14.10 37.99 -15.92
C ARG A 193 14.27 36.63 -15.24
N LEU A 194 14.93 35.69 -15.91
CA LEU A 194 15.29 34.37 -15.36
C LEU A 194 16.53 34.43 -14.45
N GLY A 195 17.14 35.60 -14.25
CA GLY A 195 18.32 35.76 -13.38
C GLY A 195 19.62 35.24 -13.99
N LEU A 196 19.65 34.87 -15.27
CA LEU A 196 20.84 34.25 -15.91
C LEU A 196 22.05 35.19 -16.03
N HIS A 197 21.83 36.50 -15.83
CA HIS A 197 22.90 37.49 -15.74
C HIS A 197 23.72 37.35 -14.44
N ASN A 198 23.17 36.71 -13.40
CA ASN A 198 23.85 36.38 -12.15
C ASN A 198 24.04 34.86 -12.05
N ARG A 199 25.03 34.33 -12.78
CA ARG A 199 25.26 32.89 -12.87
C ARG A 199 25.69 32.32 -11.51
N LYS A 200 24.87 31.44 -10.94
CA LYS A 200 25.24 30.59 -9.80
C LYS A 200 25.62 29.19 -10.30
N ALA A 201 26.77 28.68 -9.87
CA ALA A 201 27.13 27.30 -10.13
C ALA A 201 26.21 26.38 -9.31
N VAL A 202 25.69 25.33 -9.95
CA VAL A 202 24.91 24.29 -9.27
C VAL A 202 25.89 23.30 -8.66
N ASP A 203 25.73 22.98 -7.37
CA ASP A 203 26.46 21.88 -6.76
C ASP A 203 25.90 20.55 -7.28
N LEU A 204 26.76 19.77 -7.93
CA LEU A 204 26.37 18.50 -8.53
C LEU A 204 26.60 17.31 -7.58
N ALA A 205 27.26 17.51 -6.43
CA ALA A 205 27.59 16.43 -5.50
C ALA A 205 26.33 15.72 -4.97
N ARG A 206 25.21 16.45 -4.85
CA ARG A 206 23.93 15.94 -4.32
C ARG A 206 22.77 15.99 -5.30
N LEU A 207 23.04 16.17 -6.60
CA LEU A 207 22.01 16.39 -7.62
C LEU A 207 20.86 15.39 -7.55
N ASN A 208 21.16 14.10 -7.38
CA ASN A 208 20.12 13.06 -7.29
C ASN A 208 19.23 13.20 -6.05
N GLN A 209 19.77 13.58 -4.88
CA GLN A 209 18.97 13.82 -3.68
C GLN A 209 18.15 15.10 -3.82
N ASP A 210 18.72 16.14 -4.42
CA ASP A 210 18.08 17.44 -4.58
C ASP A 210 16.91 17.37 -5.58
N LEU A 211 16.99 16.48 -6.57
CA LEU A 211 15.88 16.18 -7.50
C LEU A 211 14.82 15.23 -6.91
N LYS A 212 15.15 14.47 -5.85
CA LYS A 212 14.29 13.46 -5.23
C LYS A 212 14.02 13.79 -3.76
N THR A 213 13.67 15.05 -3.49
CA THR A 213 13.31 15.46 -2.14
C THR A 213 12.08 14.68 -1.65
N PRO A 214 11.97 14.42 -0.33
CA PRO A 214 10.79 13.75 0.22
C PRO A 214 9.47 14.46 -0.12
N GLN A 215 9.49 15.79 -0.20
CA GLN A 215 8.33 16.61 -0.57
C GLN A 215 7.96 16.41 -2.05
N ALA A 216 8.93 16.33 -2.96
CA ALA A 216 8.66 16.05 -4.37
C ALA A 216 8.09 14.64 -4.57
N LEU A 217 8.63 13.64 -3.86
CA LEU A 217 8.11 12.26 -3.90
C LEU A 217 6.68 12.18 -3.32
N GLN A 218 6.41 12.90 -2.23
CA GLN A 218 5.07 13.01 -1.65
C GLN A 218 4.08 13.65 -2.63
N LEU A 219 4.44 14.78 -3.24
CA LEU A 219 3.60 15.44 -4.22
C LEU A 219 3.31 14.52 -5.41
N ASN A 220 4.32 13.81 -5.90
CA ASN A 220 4.16 12.84 -6.98
C ASN A 220 3.16 11.73 -6.61
N GLN A 221 3.29 11.15 -5.41
CA GLN A 221 2.32 10.18 -4.90
C GLN A 221 0.90 10.78 -4.86
N GLN A 222 0.74 11.99 -4.30
CA GLN A 222 -0.55 12.68 -4.22
C GLN A 222 -1.19 12.90 -5.60
N LEU A 223 -0.40 13.25 -6.61
CA LEU A 223 -0.90 13.42 -7.98
C LEU A 223 -1.51 12.12 -8.51
N TYR A 224 -0.85 10.97 -8.32
CA TYR A 224 -1.43 9.68 -8.72
C TYR A 224 -2.66 9.29 -7.88
N GLU A 225 -2.65 9.54 -6.57
CA GLU A 225 -3.82 9.33 -5.69
C GLU A 225 -5.05 10.12 -6.18
N GLN A 226 -4.86 11.32 -6.74
CA GLN A 226 -5.94 12.13 -7.32
C GLN A 226 -6.28 11.77 -8.77
N ALA A 227 -5.31 11.26 -9.55
CA ALA A 227 -5.48 10.97 -10.97
C ALA A 227 -6.23 9.67 -11.23
N VAL A 228 -5.95 8.61 -10.45
CA VAL A 228 -6.56 7.28 -10.66
C VAL A 228 -8.09 7.40 -10.72
N THR A 229 -8.65 6.87 -11.81
CA THR A 229 -10.05 7.04 -12.14
C THR A 229 -10.76 5.69 -12.16
N VAL A 230 -11.74 5.50 -11.28
CA VAL A 230 -12.71 4.42 -11.41
C VAL A 230 -13.71 4.85 -12.48
N VAL A 231 -13.58 4.33 -13.69
CA VAL A 231 -14.38 4.75 -14.85
C VAL A 231 -15.81 4.23 -14.74
N ARG A 232 -15.95 2.98 -14.28
CA ARG A 232 -17.24 2.33 -14.06
C ARG A 232 -17.18 1.40 -12.87
N ASN A 233 -18.29 1.27 -12.16
CA ASN A 233 -18.42 0.45 -10.97
C ASN A 233 -19.89 0.02 -10.78
N ASP A 234 -20.41 -0.73 -11.74
CA ASP A 234 -21.76 -1.26 -11.71
C ASP A 234 -21.92 -2.21 -10.52
N GLN A 235 -23.13 -2.28 -9.96
CA GLN A 235 -23.43 -3.11 -8.79
C GLN A 235 -22.56 -2.83 -7.55
N ARG A 236 -21.83 -1.70 -7.51
CA ARG A 236 -20.94 -1.30 -6.40
C ARG A 236 -19.94 -2.40 -6.03
N LEU A 237 -19.24 -2.96 -7.04
CA LEU A 237 -18.17 -3.94 -6.83
C LEU A 237 -17.00 -3.37 -6.02
N LEU A 238 -16.72 -2.07 -6.20
CA LEU A 238 -15.67 -1.34 -5.50
C LEU A 238 -16.27 -0.29 -4.54
N PRO A 239 -15.58 0.02 -3.43
CA PRO A 239 -14.41 -0.68 -2.92
C PRO A 239 -14.77 -2.08 -2.37
N PHE A 240 -13.79 -2.98 -2.28
CA PHE A 240 -13.98 -4.31 -1.68
C PHE A 240 -14.19 -4.23 -0.16
N VAL A 241 -15.42 -4.49 0.29
CA VAL A 241 -15.79 -4.51 1.72
C VAL A 241 -15.79 -5.93 2.29
N HIS A 242 -16.45 -6.87 1.62
CA HIS A 242 -16.73 -8.21 2.19
C HIS A 242 -15.70 -9.28 1.79
N LEU A 243 -14.50 -9.21 2.36
CA LEU A 243 -13.33 -10.02 1.98
C LEU A 243 -13.48 -11.53 2.24
N ASP A 244 -14.19 -11.88 3.30
CA ASP A 244 -14.55 -13.23 3.75
C ASP A 244 -15.48 -13.97 2.78
N THR A 245 -16.33 -13.23 2.06
CA THR A 245 -17.37 -13.81 1.18
C THR A 245 -16.90 -14.11 -0.24
N VAL A 246 -15.65 -13.77 -0.56
CA VAL A 246 -15.13 -13.86 -1.93
C VAL A 246 -13.79 -14.59 -1.96
N ARG A 247 -13.46 -15.12 -3.13
CA ARG A 247 -12.15 -15.69 -3.45
C ARG A 247 -11.57 -14.90 -4.60
N PHE A 248 -10.41 -14.31 -4.36
CA PHE A 248 -9.77 -13.40 -5.29
C PHE A 248 -8.70 -14.08 -6.13
N ALA A 249 -8.68 -13.72 -7.40
CA ALA A 249 -7.54 -13.95 -8.27
C ALA A 249 -7.14 -12.65 -8.95
N SER A 250 -5.86 -12.54 -9.32
CA SER A 250 -5.38 -11.47 -10.17
C SER A 250 -4.61 -12.01 -11.37
N VAL A 251 -4.86 -11.44 -12.53
CA VAL A 251 -4.18 -11.80 -13.78
C VAL A 251 -3.49 -10.55 -14.31
N ALA A 252 -2.16 -10.51 -14.24
CA ALA A 252 -1.40 -9.41 -14.80
C ALA A 252 -0.89 -9.79 -16.19
N ILE A 253 -1.26 -9.00 -17.19
CA ILE A 253 -0.94 -9.20 -18.60
C ILE A 253 0.11 -8.16 -19.01
N GLY A 254 1.25 -8.62 -19.52
CA GLY A 254 2.39 -7.76 -19.86
C GLY A 254 3.31 -7.44 -18.69
N GLU A 255 3.25 -8.21 -17.60
CA GLU A 255 4.08 -7.99 -16.41
C GLU A 255 4.42 -9.33 -15.73
N SER A 256 5.54 -9.34 -15.03
CA SER A 256 6.13 -10.48 -14.34
C SER A 256 5.55 -10.78 -12.96
N VAL A 257 5.78 -12.01 -12.48
CA VAL A 257 5.31 -12.48 -11.16
C VAL A 257 5.83 -11.58 -10.04
N GLY A 258 4.94 -11.25 -9.10
CA GLY A 258 5.33 -10.45 -7.95
C GLY A 258 5.55 -8.97 -8.25
N ASN A 259 4.89 -8.42 -9.27
CA ASN A 259 4.86 -6.97 -9.51
C ASN A 259 4.19 -6.19 -8.36
N VAL A 260 4.41 -4.87 -8.34
CA VAL A 260 3.97 -3.98 -7.25
C VAL A 260 2.45 -3.99 -7.08
N PHE A 261 1.69 -4.07 -8.18
CA PHE A 261 0.24 -4.16 -8.12
C PHE A 261 -0.23 -5.41 -7.37
N GLN A 262 0.23 -6.59 -7.79
CA GLN A 262 -0.13 -7.87 -7.15
C GLN A 262 0.35 -7.96 -5.69
N GLN A 263 1.58 -7.50 -5.41
CA GLN A 263 2.09 -7.41 -4.05
C GLN A 263 1.20 -6.52 -3.17
N THR A 264 0.71 -5.40 -3.71
CA THR A 264 -0.16 -4.47 -2.97
C THR A 264 -1.56 -5.03 -2.78
N LEU A 265 -2.13 -5.76 -3.76
CA LEU A 265 -3.39 -6.49 -3.58
C LEU A 265 -3.32 -7.49 -2.42
N SER A 266 -2.21 -8.24 -2.34
CA SER A 266 -1.96 -9.25 -1.29
C SER A 266 -1.80 -8.66 0.12
N LYS A 267 -1.66 -7.33 0.26
CA LYS A 267 -1.68 -6.66 1.57
C LYS A 267 -3.08 -6.57 2.16
N TYR A 268 -4.12 -6.70 1.35
CA TYR A 268 -5.51 -6.50 1.77
C TYR A 268 -6.33 -7.78 1.85
N ALA A 269 -6.07 -8.76 0.98
CA ALA A 269 -6.75 -10.04 0.98
C ALA A 269 -5.83 -11.12 0.37
N PRO A 270 -6.10 -12.41 0.63
CA PRO A 270 -5.40 -13.49 -0.08
C PRO A 270 -5.79 -13.49 -1.57
N PHE A 271 -4.78 -13.43 -2.45
CA PHE A 271 -4.95 -13.54 -3.90
C PHE A 271 -4.22 -14.77 -4.45
N ARG A 272 -4.84 -15.41 -5.45
CA ARG A 272 -4.11 -16.24 -6.40
C ARG A 272 -3.61 -15.38 -7.56
N HIS A 273 -2.30 -15.27 -7.73
CA HIS A 273 -1.68 -14.43 -8.76
C HIS A 273 -1.29 -15.25 -10.00
N PHE A 274 -1.54 -14.69 -11.18
CA PHE A 274 -1.19 -15.25 -12.47
C PHE A 274 -0.44 -14.22 -13.33
N THR A 275 0.65 -14.67 -13.96
CA THR A 275 1.47 -13.93 -14.95
C THR A 275 1.89 -14.88 -16.07
N ASN A 276 2.25 -14.34 -17.24
CA ASN A 276 2.68 -15.14 -18.39
C ASN A 276 4.17 -14.93 -18.67
N ASP A 277 5.00 -15.91 -18.31
CA ASP A 277 6.46 -15.75 -18.44
C ASP A 277 7.04 -16.52 -19.65
N THR A 278 6.33 -17.47 -20.25
CA THR A 278 6.95 -18.45 -21.18
C THR A 278 6.06 -19.06 -22.26
N ARG A 279 4.74 -18.80 -22.25
CA ARG A 279 3.79 -19.49 -23.15
C ARG A 279 3.10 -18.53 -24.11
N SER A 280 2.52 -19.08 -25.17
CA SER A 280 1.59 -18.31 -26.00
C SER A 280 0.43 -17.81 -25.13
N GLU A 281 -0.03 -16.58 -25.34
CA GLU A 281 -1.09 -15.98 -24.52
C GLU A 281 -2.36 -16.85 -24.51
N ALA A 282 -2.73 -17.42 -25.66
CA ALA A 282 -3.94 -18.22 -25.78
C ALA A 282 -3.88 -19.52 -24.97
N ASP A 283 -2.71 -20.17 -24.89
CA ASP A 283 -2.54 -21.40 -24.10
C ASP A 283 -2.53 -21.07 -22.61
N TRP A 284 -1.79 -20.02 -22.24
CA TRP A 284 -1.75 -19.51 -20.87
C TRP A 284 -3.14 -19.14 -20.36
N PHE A 285 -3.95 -18.42 -21.14
CA PHE A 285 -5.31 -18.05 -20.74
C PHE A 285 -6.21 -19.28 -20.51
N ARG A 286 -6.07 -20.36 -21.30
CA ARG A 286 -6.83 -21.59 -21.05
C ARG A 286 -6.47 -22.24 -19.71
N GLU A 287 -5.20 -22.22 -19.35
CA GLU A 287 -4.73 -22.74 -18.06
C GLU A 287 -5.21 -21.88 -16.90
N VAL A 288 -5.11 -20.54 -17.02
CA VAL A 288 -5.63 -19.62 -16.02
C VAL A 288 -7.12 -19.86 -15.79
N LEU A 289 -7.92 -20.01 -16.84
CA LEU A 289 -9.35 -20.32 -16.71
C LEU A 289 -9.60 -21.64 -15.96
N ALA A 290 -8.87 -22.70 -16.29
CA ALA A 290 -8.98 -23.98 -15.60
C ALA A 290 -8.64 -23.86 -14.10
N GLU A 291 -7.63 -23.06 -13.77
CA GLU A 291 -7.21 -22.82 -12.39
C GLU A 291 -8.15 -21.91 -11.59
N LEU A 292 -8.82 -20.97 -12.25
CA LEU A 292 -9.88 -20.18 -11.64
C LEU A 292 -11.09 -21.05 -11.30
N ASP A 293 -11.47 -21.96 -12.21
CA ASP A 293 -12.56 -22.91 -11.99
C ASP A 293 -12.23 -23.90 -10.85
N SER A 294 -11.02 -24.45 -10.82
CA SER A 294 -10.56 -25.38 -9.77
C SER A 294 -10.52 -24.74 -8.38
N SER A 295 -10.03 -23.49 -8.30
CA SER A 295 -9.92 -22.72 -7.05
C SER A 295 -11.22 -22.05 -6.62
N LYS A 296 -12.28 -22.09 -7.45
CA LYS A 296 -13.55 -21.37 -7.25
C LYS A 296 -13.35 -19.86 -7.06
N SER A 297 -12.34 -19.29 -7.72
CA SER A 297 -12.04 -17.86 -7.65
C SER A 297 -13.02 -17.08 -8.53
N ARG A 298 -14.01 -16.43 -7.92
CA ARG A 298 -15.10 -15.75 -8.64
C ARG A 298 -14.93 -14.24 -8.80
N THR A 299 -13.99 -13.63 -8.07
CA THR A 299 -13.64 -12.21 -8.24
C THR A 299 -12.25 -12.11 -8.84
N VAL A 300 -12.16 -11.61 -10.08
CA VAL A 300 -10.92 -11.62 -10.87
C VAL A 300 -10.53 -10.19 -11.21
N VAL A 301 -9.36 -9.78 -10.69
CA VAL A 301 -8.75 -8.48 -10.98
C VAL A 301 -7.78 -8.67 -12.14
N VAL A 302 -8.11 -8.17 -13.31
CA VAL A 302 -7.24 -8.22 -14.49
C VAL A 302 -6.50 -6.89 -14.61
N SER A 303 -5.18 -6.91 -14.77
CA SER A 303 -4.38 -5.71 -15.03
C SER A 303 -3.66 -5.78 -16.37
N LEU A 304 -3.72 -4.69 -17.13
CA LEU A 304 -3.01 -4.53 -18.40
C LEU A 304 -1.81 -3.61 -18.19
N HIS A 305 -0.63 -4.13 -18.52
CA HIS A 305 0.68 -3.49 -18.35
C HIS A 305 1.41 -3.36 -19.70
N GLU A 306 2.51 -2.62 -19.72
CA GLU A 306 3.39 -2.41 -20.89
C GLU A 306 2.64 -2.00 -22.17
N MET A 307 1.55 -1.25 -21.99
CA MET A 307 0.64 -0.93 -23.09
C MET A 307 1.29 0.01 -24.12
N SER A 308 1.03 -0.25 -25.40
CA SER A 308 1.45 0.67 -26.46
C SER A 308 0.60 1.94 -26.43
N GLN A 309 1.24 3.11 -26.57
CA GLN A 309 0.51 4.37 -26.75
C GLN A 309 -0.14 4.49 -28.15
N ARG A 310 0.17 3.58 -29.09
CA ARG A 310 -0.18 3.70 -30.51
C ARG A 310 -1.51 3.02 -30.83
N ALA A 311 -2.49 3.81 -31.29
CA ALA A 311 -3.83 3.33 -31.63
C ALA A 311 -3.85 2.23 -32.73
N TYR A 312 -2.98 2.32 -33.73
CA TYR A 312 -2.91 1.34 -34.83
C TYR A 312 -2.37 -0.03 -34.40
N ARG A 313 -1.65 -0.11 -33.27
CA ARG A 313 -1.23 -1.37 -32.65
C ARG A 313 -2.28 -1.92 -31.66
N GLY A 314 -3.49 -1.36 -31.66
CA GLY A 314 -4.53 -1.73 -30.69
C GLY A 314 -4.11 -1.48 -29.23
N TYR A 315 -3.20 -0.52 -28.99
CA TYR A 315 -2.59 -0.25 -27.69
C TYR A 315 -1.85 -1.45 -27.06
N GLY A 316 -1.46 -2.46 -27.87
CA GLY A 316 -0.82 -3.68 -27.39
C GLY A 316 -1.79 -4.74 -26.86
N ILE A 317 -3.10 -4.54 -26.98
CA ILE A 317 -4.10 -5.51 -26.51
C ILE A 317 -4.45 -6.48 -27.63
N SER A 318 -4.09 -7.74 -27.45
CA SER A 318 -4.36 -8.85 -28.39
C SER A 318 -5.83 -9.28 -28.40
N GLU A 319 -6.26 -9.95 -29.48
CA GLU A 319 -7.59 -10.59 -29.53
C GLU A 319 -7.73 -11.70 -28.49
N ALA A 320 -6.64 -12.41 -28.18
CA ALA A 320 -6.62 -13.42 -27.12
C ALA A 320 -6.94 -12.80 -25.75
N THR A 321 -6.36 -11.64 -25.43
CA THR A 321 -6.65 -10.90 -24.19
C THR A 321 -8.12 -10.47 -24.11
N LYS A 322 -8.67 -9.92 -25.21
CA LYS A 322 -10.09 -9.52 -25.26
C LYS A 322 -11.01 -10.72 -25.06
N GLY A 323 -10.72 -11.81 -25.77
CA GLY A 323 -11.47 -13.07 -25.66
C GLY A 323 -11.40 -13.67 -24.26
N PHE A 324 -10.24 -13.64 -23.60
CA PHE A 324 -10.08 -14.10 -22.22
C PHE A 324 -10.96 -13.31 -21.24
N ILE A 325 -10.92 -11.98 -21.32
CA ILE A 325 -11.74 -11.11 -20.45
C ILE A 325 -13.24 -11.37 -20.67
N GLN A 326 -13.68 -11.52 -21.92
CA GLN A 326 -15.07 -11.86 -22.23
C GLN A 326 -15.44 -13.25 -21.68
N GLN A 327 -14.55 -14.23 -21.80
CA GLN A 327 -14.75 -15.57 -21.25
C GLN A 327 -14.87 -15.59 -19.73
N LEU A 328 -14.17 -14.70 -19.02
CA LEU A 328 -14.36 -14.54 -17.57
C LEU A 328 -15.78 -14.06 -17.25
N GLN A 329 -16.32 -13.11 -18.00
CA GLN A 329 -17.69 -12.61 -17.82
C GLN A 329 -18.74 -13.69 -18.10
N VAL A 330 -18.61 -14.42 -19.21
CA VAL A 330 -19.54 -15.50 -19.60
C VAL A 330 -19.59 -16.61 -18.53
N ARG A 331 -18.46 -16.87 -17.86
CA ARG A 331 -18.38 -17.82 -16.72
C ARG A 331 -18.98 -17.29 -15.41
N GLY A 332 -19.50 -16.07 -15.40
CA GLY A 332 -20.09 -15.43 -14.22
C GLY A 332 -19.07 -14.90 -13.22
N ASN A 333 -17.82 -14.65 -13.62
CA ASN A 333 -16.85 -14.01 -12.75
C ASN A 333 -17.14 -12.51 -12.61
N ARG A 334 -16.92 -11.96 -11.42
CA ARG A 334 -16.89 -10.52 -11.15
C ARG A 334 -15.52 -10.01 -11.63
N VAL A 335 -15.49 -9.43 -12.83
CA VAL A 335 -14.26 -8.95 -13.47
C VAL A 335 -14.05 -7.47 -13.16
N ILE A 336 -12.87 -7.14 -12.62
CA ILE A 336 -12.40 -5.78 -12.42
C ILE A 336 -11.19 -5.58 -13.34
N LEU A 337 -11.28 -4.71 -14.34
CA LEU A 337 -10.17 -4.43 -15.24
C LEU A 337 -9.45 -3.14 -14.83
N CYS A 338 -8.15 -3.24 -14.60
CA CYS A 338 -7.25 -2.15 -14.30
C CYS A 338 -6.33 -1.88 -15.51
N VAL A 339 -6.36 -0.66 -16.03
CA VAL A 339 -5.61 -0.25 -17.22
C VAL A 339 -4.45 0.66 -16.80
N PHE A 340 -3.21 0.14 -16.83
CA PHE A 340 -1.98 0.91 -16.58
C PHE A 340 -1.42 1.44 -17.91
N GLY A 341 -2.18 2.33 -18.55
CA GLY A 341 -1.79 2.85 -19.84
C GLY A 341 -2.88 3.70 -20.46
N ASN A 342 -2.87 3.75 -21.79
CA ASN A 342 -3.68 4.70 -22.55
C ASN A 342 -5.21 4.49 -22.32
N PRO A 343 -5.96 5.52 -21.85
CA PRO A 343 -7.39 5.40 -21.55
C PRO A 343 -8.25 5.12 -22.78
N TYR A 344 -7.77 5.41 -24.00
CA TYR A 344 -8.53 5.09 -25.22
C TYR A 344 -8.64 3.58 -25.49
N SER A 345 -7.88 2.74 -24.78
CA SER A 345 -8.00 1.28 -24.82
C SER A 345 -9.32 0.76 -24.26
N LEU A 346 -9.99 1.53 -23.39
CA LEU A 346 -11.28 1.19 -22.78
C LEU A 346 -12.38 0.94 -23.83
N LYS A 347 -12.20 1.41 -25.07
CA LYS A 347 -13.11 1.13 -26.19
C LYS A 347 -13.30 -0.36 -26.48
N PHE A 348 -12.34 -1.21 -26.07
CA PHE A 348 -12.41 -2.66 -26.26
C PHE A 348 -13.25 -3.37 -25.19
N PHE A 349 -13.63 -2.68 -24.12
CA PHE A 349 -14.34 -3.25 -22.98
C PHE A 349 -15.56 -2.42 -22.57
N PRO A 350 -16.47 -2.07 -23.50
CA PRO A 350 -17.58 -1.16 -23.23
C PRO A 350 -18.63 -1.73 -22.27
N ASP A 351 -18.61 -3.05 -22.00
CA ASP A 351 -19.63 -3.77 -21.22
C ASP A 351 -19.08 -4.36 -19.91
N LEU A 352 -17.83 -4.06 -19.53
CA LEU A 352 -17.30 -4.50 -18.25
C LEU A 352 -17.97 -3.72 -17.10
N PRO A 353 -18.33 -4.40 -15.99
CA PRO A 353 -19.02 -3.77 -14.86
C PRO A 353 -18.10 -2.91 -14.00
N ALA A 354 -16.80 -3.25 -13.91
CA ALA A 354 -15.82 -2.46 -13.18
C ALA A 354 -14.56 -2.19 -14.03
N LEU A 355 -14.26 -0.91 -14.21
CA LEU A 355 -13.15 -0.41 -15.02
C LEU A 355 -12.40 0.65 -14.22
N VAL A 356 -11.08 0.49 -14.10
CA VAL A 356 -10.19 1.46 -13.44
C VAL A 356 -9.06 1.83 -14.38
N CYS A 357 -8.78 3.13 -14.50
CA CYS A 357 -7.69 3.65 -15.30
C CYS A 357 -6.61 4.27 -14.39
N GLY A 358 -5.41 3.70 -14.45
CA GLY A 358 -4.21 4.20 -13.78
C GLY A 358 -3.39 5.16 -14.64
N TYR A 359 -3.62 5.19 -15.96
CA TYR A 359 -2.92 6.01 -16.98
C TYR A 359 -1.45 5.68 -17.21
N GLU A 360 -0.68 5.50 -16.13
CA GLU A 360 0.74 5.16 -16.17
C GLU A 360 1.02 3.77 -15.60
N ASP A 361 2.10 3.16 -16.08
CA ASP A 361 2.59 1.88 -15.58
C ASP A 361 3.89 2.08 -14.80
N ASN A 362 3.74 2.55 -13.56
CA ASN A 362 4.86 2.74 -12.65
C ASN A 362 4.49 2.22 -11.24
N PRO A 363 5.48 1.93 -10.38
CA PRO A 363 5.25 1.37 -9.04
C PRO A 363 4.28 2.17 -8.17
N ILE A 364 4.27 3.50 -8.28
CA ILE A 364 3.39 4.36 -7.47
C ILE A 364 1.95 4.15 -7.93
N THR A 365 1.68 4.27 -9.23
CA THR A 365 0.35 4.07 -9.80
C THR A 365 -0.18 2.67 -9.53
N GLN A 366 0.66 1.64 -9.71
CA GLN A 366 0.31 0.26 -9.40
C GLN A 366 -0.15 0.11 -7.94
N SER A 367 0.62 0.66 -6.99
CA SER A 367 0.22 0.67 -5.58
C SER A 367 -1.10 1.44 -5.37
N VAL A 368 -1.22 2.66 -5.87
CA VAL A 368 -2.42 3.51 -5.69
C VAL A 368 -3.67 2.83 -6.22
N VAL A 369 -3.65 2.25 -7.42
CA VAL A 369 -4.81 1.55 -7.99
C VAL A 369 -5.26 0.42 -7.06
N ALA A 370 -4.34 -0.42 -6.57
CA ALA A 370 -4.70 -1.47 -5.62
C ALA A 370 -5.31 -0.91 -4.33
N GLN A 371 -4.77 0.18 -3.77
CA GLN A 371 -5.32 0.84 -2.58
C GLN A 371 -6.72 1.42 -2.82
N VAL A 372 -6.99 1.95 -4.02
CA VAL A 372 -8.32 2.45 -4.42
C VAL A 372 -9.31 1.30 -4.52
N LEU A 373 -8.94 0.13 -5.08
CA LEU A 373 -9.82 -1.04 -5.17
C LEU A 373 -10.33 -1.50 -3.80
N PHE A 374 -9.50 -1.39 -2.77
CA PHE A 374 -9.83 -1.77 -1.39
C PHE A 374 -10.42 -0.62 -0.55
N GLY A 375 -10.56 0.58 -1.13
CA GLY A 375 -11.03 1.77 -0.43
C GLY A 375 -10.10 2.24 0.69
N ALA A 376 -8.82 1.83 0.66
CA ALA A 376 -7.80 2.40 1.53
C ALA A 376 -7.46 3.84 1.12
N LEU A 377 -7.59 4.13 -0.18
CA LEU A 377 -7.61 5.48 -0.73
C LEU A 377 -8.98 5.78 -1.35
N PRO A 378 -9.42 7.06 -1.37
CA PRO A 378 -10.64 7.45 -2.05
C PRO A 378 -10.46 7.37 -3.58
N ALA A 379 -11.56 7.21 -4.32
CA ALA A 379 -11.59 7.40 -5.76
C ALA A 379 -12.06 8.82 -6.08
N ARG A 380 -11.20 9.63 -6.73
CA ARG A 380 -11.48 11.04 -7.08
C ARG A 380 -11.23 11.39 -8.55
N GLY A 381 -10.53 10.52 -9.28
CA GLY A 381 -10.14 10.81 -10.66
C GLY A 381 -11.34 10.92 -11.62
N ARG A 382 -11.16 11.73 -12.66
CA ARG A 382 -12.10 11.93 -13.75
C ARG A 382 -11.41 11.67 -15.08
N LEU A 383 -12.10 11.03 -16.01
CA LEU A 383 -11.58 10.78 -17.35
C LEU A 383 -11.25 12.10 -18.07
N PRO A 384 -10.01 12.31 -18.54
CA PRO A 384 -9.65 13.51 -19.30
C PRO A 384 -10.11 13.46 -20.76
N VAL A 385 -10.58 12.29 -21.22
CA VAL A 385 -10.91 12.01 -22.62
C VAL A 385 -12.24 11.24 -22.72
N SER A 386 -12.95 11.39 -23.85
CA SER A 386 -14.09 10.52 -24.15
C SER A 386 -13.65 9.36 -25.03
N VAL A 387 -14.17 8.16 -24.74
CA VAL A 387 -13.82 6.92 -25.40
C VAL A 387 -15.07 6.32 -26.06
N ASN A 388 -15.06 6.28 -27.40
CA ASN A 388 -16.10 5.69 -28.25
C ASN A 388 -17.56 6.12 -28.00
N GLY A 389 -17.79 7.25 -27.31
CA GLY A 389 -19.13 7.71 -26.93
C GLY A 389 -19.73 7.01 -25.71
N THR A 390 -19.20 5.83 -25.33
CA THR A 390 -19.59 5.06 -24.14
C THR A 390 -19.13 5.73 -22.85
N PHE A 391 -17.89 6.22 -22.82
CA PHE A 391 -17.30 6.90 -21.68
C PHE A 391 -17.00 8.35 -22.05
N LYS A 392 -17.47 9.31 -21.28
CA LYS A 392 -17.31 10.74 -21.57
C LYS A 392 -16.20 11.35 -20.71
N ALA A 393 -15.52 12.36 -21.27
CA ALA A 393 -14.62 13.19 -20.47
C ALA A 393 -15.39 13.83 -19.31
N GLY A 394 -14.75 13.86 -18.14
CA GLY A 394 -15.35 14.30 -16.88
C GLY A 394 -16.06 13.18 -16.09
N GLU A 395 -16.27 11.99 -16.67
CA GLU A 395 -16.88 10.88 -15.94
C GLU A 395 -15.88 10.17 -15.02
N GLY A 396 -16.39 9.66 -13.90
CA GLY A 396 -15.70 8.81 -12.94
C GLY A 396 -16.66 8.45 -11.80
N VAL A 397 -16.46 7.32 -11.16
CA VAL A 397 -17.17 6.93 -9.94
C VAL A 397 -16.35 7.38 -8.75
N GLU A 398 -16.95 8.15 -7.86
CA GLU A 398 -16.31 8.61 -6.64
C GLU A 398 -16.79 7.82 -5.44
N TYR A 399 -15.88 7.59 -4.50
CA TYR A 399 -16.18 7.11 -3.16
C TYR A 399 -15.06 7.51 -2.20
N GLU A 400 -15.42 7.67 -0.94
CA GLU A 400 -14.47 7.99 0.12
C GLU A 400 -13.71 6.76 0.61
N ALA A 401 -12.57 6.99 1.27
CA ALA A 401 -11.83 5.91 1.91
C ALA A 401 -12.66 5.30 3.06
N ILE A 402 -12.63 3.98 3.18
CA ILE A 402 -13.49 3.22 4.11
C ILE A 402 -12.75 2.85 5.42
N GLY A 403 -11.68 3.56 5.75
CA GLY A 403 -10.91 3.37 6.99
C GLY A 403 -10.09 2.08 7.03
N ARG A 404 -9.55 1.64 5.88
CA ARG A 404 -8.47 0.64 5.84
C ARG A 404 -7.11 1.32 5.98
N LEU A 405 -6.10 0.56 6.42
CA LEU A 405 -4.72 1.00 6.33
C LEU A 405 -4.35 1.29 4.87
N SER A 406 -3.92 2.51 4.59
CA SER A 406 -3.27 2.89 3.32
C SER A 406 -1.75 2.73 3.43
N TYR A 407 -1.03 2.84 2.32
CA TYR A 407 0.43 2.72 2.25
C TYR A 407 1.01 3.93 1.53
N GLY A 408 2.05 4.54 2.11
CA GLY A 408 2.71 5.67 1.47
C GLY A 408 3.91 6.19 2.24
N LEU A 409 4.36 7.38 1.85
CA LEU A 409 5.56 7.98 2.42
C LEU A 409 5.33 8.55 3.83
N PRO A 410 6.32 8.48 4.74
CA PRO A 410 6.27 9.11 6.07
C PRO A 410 5.82 10.57 6.06
N GLU A 411 6.27 11.34 5.07
CA GLU A 411 6.01 12.77 4.95
C GLU A 411 4.52 13.07 4.76
N SER A 412 3.78 12.15 4.14
CA SER A 412 2.34 12.29 3.93
C SER A 412 1.52 12.32 5.22
N VAL A 413 2.11 11.92 6.35
CA VAL A 413 1.51 12.00 7.69
C VAL A 413 2.40 12.78 8.65
N GLY A 414 3.28 13.64 8.15
CA GLY A 414 4.12 14.52 8.95
C GLY A 414 5.20 13.80 9.76
N VAL A 415 5.73 12.69 9.24
CA VAL A 415 6.88 11.96 9.81
C VAL A 415 8.07 12.10 8.86
N SER A 416 9.27 12.32 9.41
CA SER A 416 10.50 12.39 8.60
C SER A 416 11.00 10.99 8.26
N SER A 417 11.09 10.66 6.97
CA SER A 417 11.69 9.41 6.50
C SER A 417 13.16 9.29 6.90
N GLU A 418 13.88 10.40 7.04
CA GLU A 418 15.27 10.43 7.49
C GLU A 418 15.39 9.99 8.96
N LYS A 419 14.64 10.61 9.87
CA LYS A 419 14.62 10.21 11.29
C LYS A 419 14.14 8.79 11.48
N LEU A 420 13.17 8.35 10.67
CA LEU A 420 12.63 6.99 10.76
C LEU A 420 13.67 5.91 10.40
N LYS A 421 14.78 6.26 9.73
CA LYS A 421 15.92 5.34 9.52
C LYS A 421 16.67 5.01 10.80
N GLU A 422 16.53 5.79 11.87
CA GLU A 422 17.15 5.47 13.16
C GLU A 422 16.62 4.15 13.72
N VAL A 423 15.36 3.78 13.40
CA VAL A 423 14.78 2.47 13.73
C VAL A 423 15.62 1.34 13.13
N ASP A 424 16.09 1.49 11.88
CA ASP A 424 16.94 0.49 11.24
C ASP A 424 18.21 0.24 12.05
N ALA A 425 18.84 1.30 12.57
CA ALA A 425 20.07 1.20 13.35
C ALA A 425 19.83 0.47 14.68
N VAL A 426 18.72 0.78 15.36
CA VAL A 426 18.34 0.11 16.62
C VAL A 426 18.12 -1.38 16.41
N VAL A 427 17.39 -1.76 15.36
CA VAL A 427 17.07 -3.17 15.09
C VAL A 427 18.31 -3.94 14.62
N LYS A 428 19.13 -3.35 13.74
CA LYS A 428 20.37 -3.98 13.26
C LYS A 428 21.36 -4.21 14.39
N ALA A 429 21.58 -3.21 15.26
CA ALA A 429 22.45 -3.36 16.42
C ALA A 429 21.96 -4.50 17.34
N ALA A 430 20.65 -4.59 17.58
CA ALA A 430 20.09 -5.67 18.39
C ALA A 430 20.30 -7.07 17.76
N ILE A 431 20.28 -7.19 16.43
CA ILE A 431 20.58 -8.45 15.73
C ILE A 431 22.08 -8.79 15.82
N GLU A 432 22.95 -7.80 15.62
CA GLU A 432 24.41 -7.94 15.76
C GLU A 432 24.81 -8.39 17.17
N GLU A 433 24.14 -7.84 18.19
CA GLU A 433 24.29 -8.21 19.60
C GLU A 433 23.58 -9.52 19.97
N ARG A 434 22.94 -10.21 19.01
CA ARG A 434 22.22 -11.48 19.19
C ARG A 434 21.05 -11.39 20.18
N ALA A 435 20.38 -10.25 20.26
CA ALA A 435 19.13 -10.12 21.00
C ALA A 435 17.98 -10.91 20.36
N PHE A 436 18.00 -11.07 19.03
CA PHE A 436 17.15 -11.95 18.24
C PHE A 436 17.77 -12.11 16.83
N PRO A 437 17.51 -13.21 16.10
CA PRO A 437 18.09 -13.42 14.78
C PRO A 437 17.41 -12.62 13.67
N GLY A 438 16.11 -12.34 13.82
CA GLY A 438 15.33 -11.62 12.82
C GLY A 438 14.08 -10.97 13.40
N ALA A 439 13.56 -9.98 12.66
CA ALA A 439 12.41 -9.20 13.10
C ALA A 439 11.59 -8.64 11.93
N GLN A 440 10.33 -8.32 12.21
CA GLN A 440 9.47 -7.45 11.42
C GLN A 440 9.10 -6.22 12.25
N VAL A 441 9.19 -5.04 11.64
CA VAL A 441 8.76 -3.79 12.27
C VAL A 441 7.84 -3.04 11.33
N LEU A 442 6.66 -2.68 11.83
CA LEU A 442 5.65 -1.90 11.12
C LEU A 442 5.19 -0.72 11.95
N VAL A 443 5.17 0.47 11.34
CA VAL A 443 4.62 1.69 11.91
C VAL A 443 3.55 2.25 10.98
N ALA A 444 2.35 2.44 11.51
CA ALA A 444 1.27 3.14 10.84
C ALA A 444 0.86 4.38 11.63
N ARG A 445 0.66 5.50 10.94
CA ARG A 445 0.20 6.75 11.54
C ARG A 445 -0.95 7.33 10.72
N LYS A 446 -2.02 7.81 11.37
CA LYS A 446 -3.23 8.35 10.72
C LYS A 446 -3.82 7.39 9.68
N GLY A 447 -3.86 6.10 10.00
CA GLY A 447 -4.37 5.06 9.10
C GLY A 447 -3.50 4.81 7.86
N LYS A 448 -2.23 5.26 7.84
CA LYS A 448 -1.28 5.00 6.75
C LYS A 448 -0.02 4.30 7.28
N VAL A 449 0.31 3.16 6.71
CA VAL A 449 1.58 2.45 6.92
C VAL A 449 2.69 3.25 6.24
N ILE A 450 3.64 3.72 7.05
CA ILE A 450 4.76 4.57 6.63
C ILE A 450 6.12 3.92 6.84
N TYR A 451 6.15 2.80 7.55
CA TYR A 451 7.34 2.00 7.75
C TYR A 451 6.92 0.54 7.84
N GLN A 452 7.52 -0.30 7.02
CA GLN A 452 7.34 -1.74 7.04
C GLN A 452 8.65 -2.35 6.58
N LYS A 453 9.42 -2.93 7.51
CA LYS A 453 10.72 -3.53 7.19
C LYS A 453 10.91 -4.86 7.89
N ASN A 454 11.61 -5.74 7.18
CA ASN A 454 12.07 -7.03 7.67
C ASN A 454 13.58 -6.96 7.90
N PHE A 455 14.04 -7.60 8.96
CA PHE A 455 15.43 -7.56 9.40
C PHE A 455 15.94 -8.97 9.69
N GLY A 456 17.21 -9.20 9.39
CA GLY A 456 17.92 -10.44 9.72
C GLY A 456 17.33 -11.68 9.05
N LYS A 457 17.48 -12.81 9.74
CA LYS A 457 17.07 -14.14 9.30
C LYS A 457 16.25 -14.83 10.40
N PRO A 458 15.43 -15.83 10.09
CA PRO A 458 14.70 -16.59 11.11
C PRO A 458 15.64 -17.31 12.10
N THR A 459 16.91 -17.54 11.75
CA THR A 459 17.92 -18.17 12.60
C THR A 459 19.25 -17.41 12.49
N TYR A 460 20.22 -17.75 13.34
CA TYR A 460 21.61 -17.27 13.20
C TYR A 460 22.41 -18.03 12.13
N ASP A 461 21.80 -19.01 11.45
CA ASP A 461 22.44 -19.80 10.41
C ASP A 461 22.48 -19.02 9.09
N TYR A 462 23.64 -19.05 8.43
CA TYR A 462 23.87 -18.38 7.17
C TYR A 462 23.00 -18.94 6.03
N TYR A 463 22.61 -20.21 6.04
CA TYR A 463 21.88 -20.83 4.91
C TYR A 463 20.38 -20.54 4.88
N TYR A 464 19.84 -19.85 5.89
CA TYR A 464 18.42 -19.50 5.91
C TYR A 464 18.11 -18.26 5.07
N GLU A 465 16.95 -18.30 4.42
CA GLU A 465 16.35 -17.15 3.73
C GLU A 465 16.05 -16.01 4.71
N PRO A 466 16.19 -14.73 4.30
CA PRO A 466 15.84 -13.58 5.13
C PRO A 466 14.38 -13.59 5.61
N VAL A 467 14.11 -12.88 6.70
CA VAL A 467 12.71 -12.60 7.11
C VAL A 467 12.00 -11.85 5.99
N ARG A 468 10.76 -12.24 5.68
CA ARG A 468 9.91 -11.65 4.63
C ARG A 468 8.62 -11.13 5.25
N ASP A 469 7.84 -10.34 4.51
CA ASP A 469 6.55 -9.81 4.97
C ASP A 469 5.58 -10.91 5.43
N GLN A 470 5.64 -12.09 4.81
CA GLN A 470 4.76 -13.22 5.11
C GLN A 470 5.28 -14.10 6.25
N THR A 471 6.49 -13.87 6.77
CA THR A 471 7.07 -14.69 7.84
C THR A 471 6.19 -14.61 9.08
N LEU A 472 5.70 -15.75 9.55
CA LEU A 472 4.89 -15.85 10.76
C LEU A 472 5.77 -16.03 11.99
N PHE A 473 5.45 -15.29 13.04
CA PHE A 473 6.06 -15.40 14.36
C PHE A 473 5.06 -15.97 15.35
N ASP A 474 5.56 -16.77 16.29
CA ASP A 474 4.80 -17.13 17.50
C ASP A 474 4.60 -15.87 18.35
N LEU A 475 3.35 -15.51 18.60
CA LEU A 475 3.02 -14.26 19.27
C LEU A 475 3.14 -14.33 20.80
N ALA A 476 3.26 -15.53 21.37
CA ALA A 476 3.22 -15.75 22.82
C ALA A 476 2.06 -14.95 23.46
N SER A 477 2.36 -14.11 24.46
CA SER A 477 1.36 -13.35 25.21
C SER A 477 0.60 -12.28 24.41
N VAL A 478 1.07 -11.86 23.22
CA VAL A 478 0.24 -11.02 22.33
C VAL A 478 -1.05 -11.76 21.91
N THR A 479 -1.07 -13.10 21.96
CA THR A 479 -2.29 -13.92 21.80
C THR A 479 -3.43 -13.47 22.70
N LYS A 480 -3.13 -13.07 23.95
CA LYS A 480 -4.16 -12.64 24.93
C LYS A 480 -5.03 -11.53 24.36
N VAL A 481 -4.38 -10.52 23.79
CA VAL A 481 -5.05 -9.32 23.27
C VAL A 481 -5.50 -9.47 21.83
N ALA A 482 -4.78 -10.27 21.02
CA ALA A 482 -5.11 -10.49 19.62
C ALA A 482 -6.21 -11.54 19.39
N ALA A 483 -6.42 -12.45 20.35
CA ALA A 483 -7.43 -13.51 20.28
C ALA A 483 -8.48 -13.35 21.41
N THR A 484 -8.18 -13.84 22.61
CA THR A 484 -9.14 -13.97 23.72
C THR A 484 -9.85 -12.66 24.06
N LEU A 485 -9.12 -11.55 24.13
CA LEU A 485 -9.69 -10.25 24.45
C LEU A 485 -10.66 -9.74 23.39
N GLN A 486 -10.42 -10.03 22.11
CA GLN A 486 -11.35 -9.63 21.03
C GLN A 486 -12.69 -10.32 21.20
N VAL A 487 -12.68 -11.61 21.54
CA VAL A 487 -13.91 -12.36 21.80
C VAL A 487 -14.59 -11.89 23.08
N VAL A 488 -13.83 -11.65 24.16
CA VAL A 488 -14.39 -11.11 25.42
C VAL A 488 -15.05 -9.75 25.21
N MET A 489 -14.45 -8.85 24.42
CA MET A 489 -15.04 -7.57 24.06
C MET A 489 -16.36 -7.75 23.30
N ALA A 490 -16.38 -8.61 22.28
CA ALA A 490 -17.59 -8.90 21.50
C ALA A 490 -18.72 -9.51 22.34
N LEU A 491 -18.40 -10.51 23.18
CA LEU A 491 -19.39 -11.14 24.06
C LEU A 491 -19.91 -10.17 25.12
N ASN A 492 -19.06 -9.25 25.59
CA ASN A 492 -19.46 -8.26 26.59
C ASN A 492 -20.44 -7.23 26.02
N GLU A 493 -20.17 -6.66 24.85
CA GLU A 493 -21.09 -5.70 24.23
C GLU A 493 -22.40 -6.36 23.79
N GLN A 494 -22.39 -7.66 23.50
CA GLN A 494 -23.59 -8.46 23.21
C GLN A 494 -24.36 -8.86 24.49
N HIS A 495 -23.89 -8.44 25.67
CA HIS A 495 -24.44 -8.81 26.98
C HIS A 495 -24.45 -10.32 27.28
N LEU A 496 -23.65 -11.11 26.55
CA LEU A 496 -23.47 -12.55 26.78
C LEU A 496 -22.43 -12.82 27.89
N LEU A 497 -21.50 -11.88 28.09
CA LEU A 497 -20.49 -11.93 29.14
C LEU A 497 -20.55 -10.66 30.02
N ASP A 498 -20.81 -10.83 31.31
CA ASP A 498 -20.78 -9.74 32.29
C ASP A 498 -19.43 -9.72 33.02
N LEU A 499 -18.73 -8.59 32.94
CA LEU A 499 -17.45 -8.35 33.58
C LEU A 499 -17.51 -8.35 35.11
N ASN A 500 -18.68 -8.12 35.71
CA ASN A 500 -18.91 -8.20 37.16
C ASN A 500 -19.26 -9.61 37.64
N GLN A 501 -19.53 -10.53 36.72
CA GLN A 501 -20.04 -11.84 37.08
C GLN A 501 -18.91 -12.79 37.49
N LYS A 502 -19.23 -13.72 38.38
CA LYS A 502 -18.33 -14.81 38.76
C LYS A 502 -18.10 -15.74 37.57
N THR A 503 -16.88 -16.20 37.37
CA THR A 503 -16.53 -17.17 36.32
C THR A 503 -17.27 -18.50 36.49
N SER A 504 -17.58 -18.88 37.74
CA SER A 504 -18.37 -20.07 38.10
C SER A 504 -19.83 -20.03 37.63
N PHE A 505 -20.33 -18.87 37.21
CA PHE A 505 -21.61 -18.77 36.53
C PHE A 505 -21.56 -19.42 35.15
N TYR A 506 -20.49 -19.15 34.39
CA TYR A 506 -20.28 -19.68 33.05
C TYR A 506 -19.66 -21.08 33.06
N LEU A 507 -18.88 -21.40 34.09
CA LEU A 507 -18.18 -22.67 34.27
C LEU A 507 -18.64 -23.31 35.59
N PRO A 508 -19.77 -24.04 35.60
CA PRO A 508 -20.36 -24.60 36.83
C PRO A 508 -19.42 -25.52 37.61
N GLU A 509 -18.44 -26.14 36.95
CA GLU A 509 -17.42 -27.00 37.56
C GLU A 509 -16.47 -26.24 38.51
N LEU A 510 -16.47 -24.91 38.51
CA LEU A 510 -15.73 -24.10 39.46
C LEU A 510 -16.43 -23.95 40.82
N LYS A 511 -17.73 -24.30 40.93
CA LYS A 511 -18.48 -24.23 42.19
C LYS A 511 -17.91 -25.24 43.20
N GLY A 512 -17.73 -24.82 44.46
CA GLY A 512 -17.11 -25.63 45.51
C GLY A 512 -15.57 -25.69 45.43
N THR A 513 -14.95 -24.95 44.52
CA THR A 513 -13.48 -24.88 44.39
C THR A 513 -12.94 -23.56 44.93
N ASN A 514 -11.61 -23.46 45.10
CA ASN A 514 -10.97 -22.19 45.47
C ASN A 514 -11.04 -21.11 44.36
N LYS A 515 -11.67 -21.40 43.22
CA LYS A 515 -11.89 -20.47 42.10
C LYS A 515 -13.33 -20.01 41.96
N GLU A 516 -14.26 -20.50 42.78
CA GLU A 516 -15.69 -20.22 42.68
C GLU A 516 -16.02 -18.72 42.62
N ASN A 517 -15.31 -17.93 43.44
CA ASN A 517 -15.59 -16.51 43.64
C ASN A 517 -14.78 -15.57 42.74
N ILE A 518 -14.03 -16.10 41.77
CA ILE A 518 -13.27 -15.27 40.84
C ILE A 518 -14.22 -14.53 39.91
N VAL A 519 -14.05 -13.21 39.81
CA VAL A 519 -14.82 -12.36 38.91
C VAL A 519 -14.09 -12.20 37.57
N VAL A 520 -14.84 -12.16 36.46
CA VAL A 520 -14.29 -12.05 35.10
C VAL A 520 -13.34 -10.86 34.94
N ARG A 521 -13.70 -9.66 35.42
CA ARG A 521 -12.80 -8.48 35.37
C ARG A 521 -11.46 -8.68 36.07
N ASP A 522 -11.43 -9.46 37.15
CA ASP A 522 -10.21 -9.68 37.92
C ASP A 522 -9.23 -10.60 37.20
N LEU A 523 -9.75 -11.49 36.34
CA LEU A 523 -8.93 -12.27 35.40
C LEU A 523 -8.24 -11.35 34.39
N LEU A 524 -9.01 -10.43 33.77
CA LEU A 524 -8.51 -9.48 32.76
C LEU A 524 -7.49 -8.49 33.31
N MET A 525 -7.59 -8.12 34.59
CA MET A 525 -6.66 -7.20 35.27
C MET A 525 -5.53 -7.92 36.03
N HIS A 526 -5.46 -9.26 35.97
CA HIS A 526 -4.48 -10.07 36.71
C HIS A 526 -4.47 -9.81 38.23
N GLN A 527 -5.66 -9.62 38.82
CA GLN A 527 -5.85 -9.38 40.25
C GLN A 527 -6.78 -10.42 40.92
N ALA A 528 -7.05 -11.53 40.24
CA ALA A 528 -7.88 -12.62 40.73
C ALA A 528 -7.22 -13.50 41.82
N GLY A 529 -5.98 -13.19 42.20
CA GLY A 529 -5.23 -13.99 43.18
C GLY A 529 -4.74 -15.34 42.67
N LEU A 530 -4.71 -15.56 41.36
CA LEU A 530 -4.11 -16.75 40.75
C LEU A 530 -2.59 -16.74 40.90
N VAL A 531 -1.97 -17.91 40.95
CA VAL A 531 -0.51 -18.04 40.77
C VAL A 531 -0.12 -17.69 39.34
N ALA A 532 1.11 -17.20 39.14
CA ALA A 532 1.56 -16.73 37.84
C ALA A 532 1.53 -17.86 36.78
N PHE A 533 2.11 -19.00 37.12
CA PHE A 533 2.30 -20.10 36.20
C PHE A 533 2.42 -21.44 36.96
N VAL A 534 1.96 -22.52 36.34
CA VAL A 534 2.13 -23.89 36.84
C VAL A 534 2.64 -24.75 35.69
N PRO A 535 3.79 -25.44 35.82
CA PRO A 535 4.34 -26.26 34.75
C PRO A 535 3.62 -27.61 34.65
N PHE A 536 2.47 -27.65 33.98
CA PHE A 536 1.62 -28.85 33.97
C PHE A 536 2.28 -30.05 33.29
N TRP A 537 3.22 -29.83 32.36
CA TRP A 537 3.91 -30.90 31.65
C TRP A 537 4.74 -31.81 32.56
N ASN A 538 5.17 -31.31 33.73
CA ASN A 538 5.85 -32.11 34.76
C ASN A 538 5.00 -33.28 35.27
N ARG A 539 3.68 -33.26 35.04
CA ARG A 539 2.75 -34.36 35.39
C ARG A 539 2.63 -35.42 34.30
N THR A 540 3.16 -35.13 33.11
CA THR A 540 2.95 -35.94 31.89
C THR A 540 4.27 -36.47 31.32
N ARG A 541 5.36 -36.26 32.06
CA ARG A 541 6.71 -36.66 31.69
C ARG A 541 7.51 -36.99 32.94
N SER A 542 8.24 -38.10 32.90
CA SER A 542 9.23 -38.44 33.91
C SER A 542 10.56 -37.74 33.63
N GLN A 543 11.29 -37.39 34.70
CA GLN A 543 12.68 -36.97 34.56
C GLN A 543 13.61 -38.12 34.16
N SER A 544 13.28 -39.35 34.54
CA SER A 544 13.95 -40.54 33.99
C SER A 544 13.56 -40.70 32.52
N GLY A 545 14.52 -40.66 31.60
CA GLY A 545 14.27 -40.68 30.15
C GLY A 545 14.23 -39.30 29.49
N TYR A 546 14.77 -38.28 30.16
CA TYR A 546 15.15 -37.03 29.51
C TYR A 546 16.41 -37.25 28.66
N GLY A 547 16.39 -36.82 27.40
CA GLY A 547 17.48 -36.93 26.42
C GLY A 547 17.25 -38.03 25.37
N ASP A 548 16.63 -39.15 25.76
CA ASP A 548 16.31 -40.27 24.87
C ASP A 548 14.83 -40.32 24.45
N GLY A 549 14.01 -39.44 25.03
CA GLY A 549 12.60 -39.31 24.71
C GLY A 549 11.70 -40.41 25.27
N SER A 550 12.21 -41.31 26.11
CA SER A 550 11.44 -42.35 26.81
C SER A 550 10.67 -41.82 28.02
N GLY A 551 10.99 -40.60 28.48
CA GLY A 551 10.33 -39.98 29.63
C GLY A 551 8.89 -39.50 29.37
N PHE A 552 8.42 -39.41 28.13
CA PHE A 552 7.05 -38.97 27.84
C PHE A 552 6.04 -40.05 28.22
N ASP A 553 5.06 -39.70 29.06
CA ASP A 553 4.01 -40.63 29.45
C ASP A 553 3.14 -40.96 28.22
N SER A 554 3.12 -42.25 27.89
CA SER A 554 2.37 -42.82 26.77
C SER A 554 0.86 -42.61 26.86
N THR A 555 0.35 -42.22 28.03
CA THR A 555 -1.03 -41.76 28.24
C THR A 555 -1.25 -40.40 27.57
N TYR A 556 -0.27 -39.51 27.57
CA TYR A 556 -0.46 -38.15 27.05
C TYR A 556 0.15 -37.94 25.67
N TYR A 557 1.18 -38.70 25.30
CA TYR A 557 1.92 -38.46 24.06
C TYR A 557 2.22 -39.71 23.23
N ARG A 558 2.30 -39.51 21.92
CA ARG A 558 2.83 -40.46 20.93
C ARG A 558 3.82 -39.77 20.01
N ARG A 559 4.74 -40.55 19.43
CA ARG A 559 5.73 -40.06 18.46
C ARG A 559 5.24 -40.02 17.02
N SER A 560 4.11 -40.66 16.76
CA SER A 560 3.43 -40.70 15.46
C SER A 560 2.06 -40.05 15.57
N ASP A 561 1.64 -39.43 14.47
CA ASP A 561 0.27 -38.95 14.28
C ASP A 561 -0.65 -40.18 14.16
N THR A 562 -1.70 -40.20 14.97
CA THR A 562 -2.71 -41.27 15.00
C THR A 562 -4.08 -40.66 15.24
N LEU A 563 -5.16 -41.43 15.01
CA LEU A 563 -6.53 -40.95 15.21
C LEU A 563 -6.74 -40.31 16.59
N ASP A 564 -6.21 -40.93 17.65
CA ASP A 564 -6.34 -40.47 19.03
C ASP A 564 -5.26 -39.46 19.44
N TYR A 565 -4.12 -39.41 18.76
CA TYR A 565 -3.00 -38.50 19.03
C TYR A 565 -2.64 -37.72 17.77
N ASN A 566 -3.47 -36.77 17.42
CA ASN A 566 -3.30 -35.94 16.23
C ASN A 566 -2.86 -34.51 16.55
N GLN A 567 -2.79 -34.11 17.83
CA GLN A 567 -2.45 -32.76 18.26
C GLN A 567 -0.95 -32.56 18.38
N GLN A 568 -0.33 -32.01 17.33
CA GLN A 568 1.11 -31.79 17.29
C GLN A 568 1.57 -30.80 18.38
N VAL A 569 2.43 -31.27 19.28
CA VAL A 569 3.02 -30.50 20.40
C VAL A 569 4.45 -30.09 20.08
N ALA A 570 5.16 -30.90 19.31
CA ALA A 570 6.51 -30.66 18.77
C ALA A 570 6.71 -31.50 17.49
N PRO A 571 7.83 -31.35 16.75
CA PRO A 571 8.17 -32.28 15.68
C PRO A 571 8.15 -33.73 16.18
N LYS A 572 7.36 -34.59 15.51
CA LYS A 572 7.18 -36.02 15.88
C LYS A 572 6.73 -36.23 17.34
N LEU A 573 5.95 -35.32 17.91
CA LEU A 573 5.35 -35.49 19.23
C LEU A 573 3.91 -34.97 19.19
N PHE A 574 2.97 -35.85 19.48
CA PHE A 574 1.54 -35.58 19.38
C PHE A 574 0.85 -35.92 20.70
N THR A 575 -0.07 -35.08 21.12
CA THR A 575 -0.97 -35.34 22.25
C THR A 575 -2.37 -35.67 21.76
N ARG A 576 -3.19 -36.16 22.68
CA ARG A 576 -4.60 -36.50 22.45
C ARG A 576 -5.50 -35.34 22.86
N THR A 577 -6.69 -35.25 22.24
CA THR A 577 -7.66 -34.19 22.55
C THR A 577 -8.05 -34.16 24.03
N ALA A 578 -8.15 -35.33 24.70
CA ALA A 578 -8.50 -35.42 26.11
C ALA A 578 -7.44 -34.83 27.08
N THR A 579 -6.21 -34.56 26.62
CA THR A 579 -5.17 -33.93 27.47
C THR A 579 -5.59 -32.55 27.95
N LYS A 580 -6.37 -31.81 27.14
CA LYS A 580 -6.90 -30.50 27.53
C LYS A 580 -7.78 -30.57 28.79
N ASP A 581 -8.54 -31.66 28.96
CA ASP A 581 -9.40 -31.85 30.13
C ASP A 581 -8.58 -32.07 31.40
N SER A 582 -7.42 -32.72 31.29
CA SER A 582 -6.47 -32.88 32.39
C SER A 582 -5.83 -31.55 32.77
N VAL A 583 -5.40 -30.75 31.78
CA VAL A 583 -4.87 -29.40 32.02
C VAL A 583 -5.93 -28.55 32.71
N TRP A 584 -7.18 -28.56 32.23
CA TRP A 584 -8.28 -27.83 32.85
C TRP A 584 -8.51 -28.24 34.31
N LYS A 585 -8.58 -29.54 34.60
CA LYS A 585 -8.69 -30.05 35.98
C LYS A 585 -7.53 -29.58 36.88
N TRP A 586 -6.31 -29.49 36.35
CA TRP A 586 -5.17 -29.00 37.13
C TRP A 586 -5.20 -27.48 37.33
N VAL A 587 -5.73 -26.71 36.36
CA VAL A 587 -5.99 -25.27 36.53
C VAL A 587 -7.00 -25.05 37.65
N ILE A 588 -8.12 -25.79 37.66
CA ILE A 588 -9.14 -25.71 38.71
C ILE A 588 -8.50 -25.96 40.09
N ARG A 589 -7.75 -27.06 40.23
CA ARG A 589 -7.13 -27.50 41.49
C ARG A 589 -5.90 -26.69 41.91
N SER A 590 -5.37 -25.82 41.06
CA SER A 590 -4.17 -25.05 41.38
C SER A 590 -4.41 -24.10 42.58
N PRO A 591 -3.38 -23.86 43.41
CA PRO A 591 -3.51 -22.96 44.55
C PRO A 591 -3.70 -21.51 44.12
N LEU A 592 -4.27 -20.70 45.02
CA LEU A 592 -4.23 -19.24 44.89
C LEU A 592 -2.89 -18.70 45.42
N SER A 593 -2.46 -17.57 44.86
CA SER A 593 -1.33 -16.79 45.35
C SER A 593 -1.60 -16.27 46.76
N GLN A 594 -0.57 -16.31 47.61
CA GLN A 594 -0.60 -15.72 48.95
C GLN A 594 -0.23 -14.24 48.95
N LYS A 595 0.19 -13.66 47.82
CA LYS A 595 0.55 -12.24 47.72
C LYS A 595 -0.68 -11.36 47.94
N ARG A 596 -0.56 -10.34 48.78
CA ARG A 596 -1.60 -9.34 49.07
C ARG A 596 -1.07 -7.93 48.83
N ASP A 597 -1.95 -7.04 48.38
CA ASP A 597 -1.67 -5.61 48.29
C ASP A 597 -1.73 -4.95 49.68
N LYS A 598 -1.43 -3.65 49.74
CA LYS A 598 -1.45 -2.87 50.99
C LYS A 598 -2.82 -2.85 51.68
N SER A 599 -3.89 -3.13 50.93
CA SER A 599 -5.27 -3.16 51.43
C SER A 599 -5.74 -4.57 51.78
N GLY A 600 -4.86 -5.58 51.73
CA GLY A 600 -5.19 -6.97 52.06
C GLY A 600 -5.93 -7.73 50.96
N HIS A 601 -6.13 -7.14 49.78
CA HIS A 601 -6.70 -7.84 48.62
C HIS A 601 -5.62 -8.65 47.88
N PRO A 602 -5.98 -9.62 47.03
CA PRO A 602 -5.01 -10.27 46.16
C PRO A 602 -4.19 -9.25 45.37
N ALA A 603 -2.87 -9.35 45.49
CA ALA A 603 -1.95 -8.48 44.75
C ALA A 603 -2.03 -8.76 43.24
N PHE A 604 -1.60 -7.79 42.45
CA PHE A 604 -1.35 -7.99 41.03
C PHE A 604 -0.35 -9.14 40.81
N VAL A 605 -0.76 -10.17 40.07
CA VAL A 605 0.07 -11.29 39.65
C VAL A 605 -0.27 -11.62 38.20
N TYR A 606 0.63 -11.26 37.29
CA TYR A 606 0.53 -11.65 35.88
C TYR A 606 0.43 -13.17 35.77
N SER A 607 -0.73 -13.68 35.34
CA SER A 607 -1.12 -15.08 35.45
C SER A 607 -1.72 -15.61 34.17
N ASP A 608 -1.13 -16.66 33.62
CA ASP A 608 -1.64 -17.33 32.43
C ASP A 608 -2.90 -18.13 32.72
N LEU A 609 -3.06 -18.63 33.94
CA LEU A 609 -4.20 -19.44 34.37
C LEU A 609 -5.51 -18.66 34.20
N GLY A 610 -5.48 -17.34 34.41
CA GLY A 610 -6.68 -16.52 34.23
C GLY A 610 -7.15 -16.45 32.78
N LEU A 611 -6.22 -16.44 31.83
CA LEU A 611 -6.54 -16.41 30.41
C LEU A 611 -6.94 -17.79 29.90
N ILE A 612 -6.40 -18.88 30.46
CA ILE A 612 -6.90 -20.24 30.23
C ILE A 612 -8.35 -20.36 30.69
N MET A 613 -8.68 -19.85 31.89
CA MET A 613 -10.06 -19.82 32.39
C MET A 613 -10.98 -19.00 31.48
N LEU A 614 -10.55 -17.83 31.01
CA LEU A 614 -11.34 -17.01 30.09
C LEU A 614 -11.59 -17.69 28.75
N TRP A 615 -10.63 -18.47 28.24
CA TRP A 615 -10.84 -19.28 27.04
C TRP A 615 -11.97 -20.30 27.23
N HIS A 616 -11.99 -21.03 28.35
CA HIS A 616 -13.10 -21.92 28.66
C HIS A 616 -14.44 -21.18 28.81
N VAL A 617 -14.45 -20.00 29.44
CA VAL A 617 -15.66 -19.15 29.52
C VAL A 617 -16.15 -18.79 28.11
N VAL A 618 -15.24 -18.37 27.23
CA VAL A 618 -15.55 -18.02 25.84
C VAL A 618 -16.18 -19.21 25.13
N GLU A 619 -15.57 -20.39 25.14
CA GLU A 619 -16.12 -21.57 24.45
C GLU A 619 -17.44 -22.05 25.07
N ALA A 620 -17.62 -21.91 26.39
CA ALA A 620 -18.88 -22.23 27.05
C ALA A 620 -20.00 -21.28 26.63
N ILE A 621 -19.71 -20.01 26.34
CA ILE A 621 -20.72 -19.04 25.87
C ILE A 621 -20.97 -19.22 24.37
N THR A 622 -19.93 -19.33 23.57
CA THR A 622 -20.04 -19.36 22.10
C THR A 622 -20.48 -20.73 21.56
N GLN A 623 -20.35 -21.80 22.36
CA GLN A 623 -20.61 -23.19 21.99
C GLN A 623 -19.81 -23.62 20.73
N GLN A 624 -18.64 -23.02 20.53
CA GLN A 624 -17.74 -23.32 19.43
C GLN A 624 -16.27 -23.08 19.83
N PRO A 625 -15.30 -23.76 19.18
CA PRO A 625 -13.88 -23.51 19.42
C PRO A 625 -13.51 -22.04 19.18
N MET A 626 -12.73 -21.45 20.09
CA MET A 626 -12.39 -20.03 20.03
C MET A 626 -11.66 -19.63 18.74
N GLU A 627 -10.80 -20.50 18.21
CA GLU A 627 -10.08 -20.30 16.96
C GLU A 627 -11.02 -20.25 15.74
N VAL A 628 -12.12 -20.99 15.76
CA VAL A 628 -13.15 -20.96 14.71
C VAL A 628 -13.94 -19.66 14.80
N PHE A 629 -14.37 -19.28 16.02
CA PHE A 629 -15.06 -18.02 16.26
C PHE A 629 -14.23 -16.83 15.76
N LEU A 630 -12.94 -16.79 16.12
CA LEU A 630 -12.03 -15.71 15.73
C LEU A 630 -11.81 -15.63 14.22
N ALA A 631 -11.63 -16.78 13.56
CA ALA A 631 -11.48 -16.82 12.10
C ALA A 631 -12.69 -16.19 11.41
N GLN A 632 -13.90 -16.62 11.78
CA GLN A 632 -15.15 -16.21 11.14
C GLN A 632 -15.55 -14.77 11.44
N ASN A 633 -15.33 -14.29 12.67
CA ASN A 633 -15.88 -13.01 13.13
C ASN A 633 -14.86 -11.87 13.08
N PHE A 634 -13.57 -12.18 13.08
CA PHE A 634 -12.50 -11.17 13.09
C PHE A 634 -11.52 -11.36 11.93
N TYR A 635 -10.79 -12.48 11.88
CA TYR A 635 -9.62 -12.58 11.00
C TYR A 635 -9.98 -12.60 9.51
N GLU A 636 -10.89 -13.48 9.07
CA GLU A 636 -11.29 -13.55 7.66
C GLU A 636 -11.98 -12.26 7.19
N PRO A 637 -12.96 -11.68 7.93
CA PRO A 637 -13.55 -10.39 7.58
C PRO A 637 -12.56 -9.22 7.49
N LEU A 638 -11.53 -9.20 8.34
CA LEU A 638 -10.49 -8.17 8.34
C LEU A 638 -9.49 -8.34 7.19
N GLY A 639 -9.45 -9.51 6.55
CA GLY A 639 -8.46 -9.87 5.54
C GLY A 639 -7.16 -10.47 6.11
N MET A 640 -7.17 -10.86 7.40
CA MET A 640 -6.03 -11.46 8.11
C MET A 640 -5.94 -12.97 7.84
N GLY A 641 -5.74 -13.33 6.58
CA GLY A 641 -5.83 -14.72 6.11
C GLY A 641 -4.76 -15.65 6.67
N ARG A 642 -3.63 -15.13 7.18
CA ARG A 642 -2.52 -15.94 7.70
C ARG A 642 -2.53 -16.04 9.23
N THR A 643 -3.12 -15.09 9.93
CA THR A 643 -3.25 -15.05 11.38
C THR A 643 -4.08 -16.23 11.87
N GLY A 644 -3.62 -16.89 12.92
CA GLY A 644 -4.38 -17.96 13.58
C GLY A 644 -3.51 -18.96 14.31
N PHE A 645 -4.16 -19.96 14.91
CA PHE A 645 -3.49 -21.02 15.66
C PHE A 645 -3.02 -22.15 14.73
N ASN A 646 -2.05 -22.94 15.19
CA ASN A 646 -1.58 -24.16 14.52
C ASN A 646 -1.31 -23.98 13.00
N PRO A 647 -0.38 -23.08 12.61
CA PRO A 647 -0.16 -22.70 11.20
C PRO A 647 0.18 -23.89 10.29
N LEU A 648 0.89 -24.91 10.80
CA LEU A 648 1.23 -26.12 10.03
C LEU A 648 -0.02 -26.90 9.61
N ARG A 649 -1.03 -27.02 10.48
CA ARG A 649 -2.29 -27.70 10.16
C ARG A 649 -3.12 -26.92 9.14
N ARG A 650 -2.93 -25.60 9.06
CA ARG A 650 -3.56 -24.72 8.06
C ARG A 650 -2.82 -24.74 6.71
N GLY A 651 -1.81 -25.59 6.57
CA GLY A 651 -1.05 -25.74 5.33
C GLY A 651 -0.01 -24.65 5.09
N ILE A 652 0.33 -23.85 6.12
CA ILE A 652 1.37 -22.83 5.98
C ILE A 652 2.73 -23.53 5.91
N PRO A 653 3.53 -23.31 4.85
CA PRO A 653 4.83 -23.95 4.72
C PRO A 653 5.73 -23.62 5.91
N VAL A 654 6.43 -24.63 6.43
CA VAL A 654 7.35 -24.45 7.56
C VAL A 654 8.41 -23.38 7.28
N SER A 655 8.84 -23.23 6.02
CA SER A 655 9.77 -22.22 5.54
C SER A 655 9.28 -20.78 5.76
N GLU A 656 7.97 -20.57 5.83
CA GLU A 656 7.34 -19.26 6.08
C GLU A 656 7.11 -18.97 7.56
N ILE A 657 7.53 -19.85 8.46
CA ILE A 657 7.37 -19.69 9.91
C ILE A 657 8.75 -19.52 10.55
N ALA A 658 8.93 -18.52 11.40
CA ALA A 658 10.15 -18.37 12.18
C ALA A 658 10.26 -19.49 13.24
N PRO A 659 11.43 -20.14 13.39
CA PRO A 659 11.70 -20.99 14.54
C PRO A 659 11.56 -20.20 15.84
N THR A 660 10.91 -20.78 16.85
CA THR A 660 10.65 -20.09 18.11
C THR A 660 11.77 -20.30 19.12
N GLU A 661 12.06 -21.54 19.51
CA GLU A 661 13.09 -21.89 20.49
C GLU A 661 13.52 -23.36 20.34
N ASN A 662 14.65 -23.73 20.94
CA ASN A 662 14.97 -25.13 21.24
C ASN A 662 14.45 -25.44 22.66
N ASP A 663 13.23 -25.97 22.76
CA ASP A 663 12.65 -26.29 24.07
C ASP A 663 13.26 -27.58 24.59
N MET A 664 14.34 -27.44 25.34
CA MET A 664 14.98 -28.56 26.00
C MET A 664 14.21 -28.96 27.27
N LEU A 665 13.59 -28.00 27.98
CA LEU A 665 12.94 -28.24 29.27
C LEU A 665 11.78 -29.24 29.18
N PHE A 666 10.96 -29.18 28.13
CA PHE A 666 9.81 -30.06 27.98
C PHE A 666 9.88 -30.95 26.73
N ARG A 667 9.94 -30.38 25.52
CA ARG A 667 9.71 -31.13 24.27
C ARG A 667 10.95 -31.76 23.65
N GLU A 668 12.14 -31.35 24.08
CA GLU A 668 13.44 -31.82 23.59
C GLU A 668 13.60 -31.64 22.07
N ALA A 669 13.07 -30.53 21.55
CA ALA A 669 13.03 -30.29 20.12
C ALA A 669 13.08 -28.79 19.80
N GLN A 670 13.57 -28.49 18.60
CA GLN A 670 13.36 -27.17 18.00
C GLN A 670 11.88 -26.98 17.66
N LEU A 671 11.30 -25.91 18.16
CA LEU A 671 9.92 -25.54 17.89
C LEU A 671 9.86 -24.63 16.67
N ARG A 672 9.00 -25.01 15.73
CA ARG A 672 8.69 -24.22 14.54
C ARG A 672 7.28 -24.57 14.08
N GLY A 673 6.38 -23.59 14.09
CA GLY A 673 4.97 -23.77 13.72
C GLY A 673 4.11 -24.51 14.76
N THR A 674 4.66 -24.78 15.95
CA THR A 674 3.94 -25.20 17.16
C THR A 674 4.22 -24.16 18.25
N VAL A 675 3.24 -23.93 19.13
CA VAL A 675 3.31 -22.88 20.16
C VAL A 675 4.49 -23.09 21.11
N HIS A 676 5.16 -22.01 21.50
CA HIS A 676 6.26 -22.02 22.46
C HIS A 676 5.79 -22.36 23.88
N ASP A 677 4.64 -21.82 24.29
CA ASP A 677 4.11 -22.03 25.65
C ASP A 677 3.76 -23.50 25.87
N GLN A 678 4.37 -24.13 26.87
CA GLN A 678 4.20 -25.55 27.13
C GLN A 678 2.76 -25.91 27.50
N ASN A 679 2.07 -25.08 28.28
CA ASN A 679 0.69 -25.36 28.71
C ASN A 679 -0.30 -25.24 27.55
N ALA A 680 -0.11 -24.28 26.64
CA ALA A 680 -0.87 -24.21 25.40
C ALA A 680 -0.57 -25.40 24.48
N ALA A 681 0.69 -25.85 24.43
CA ALA A 681 1.08 -27.00 23.61
C ALA A 681 0.40 -28.30 24.10
N MET A 682 0.31 -28.51 25.42
CA MET A 682 -0.45 -29.63 26.01
C MET A 682 -1.94 -29.62 25.68
N GLN A 683 -2.49 -28.46 25.35
CA GLN A 683 -3.90 -28.28 24.95
C GLN A 683 -4.09 -28.32 23.42
N GLY A 684 -3.06 -28.77 22.68
CA GLY A 684 -3.12 -28.89 21.22
C GLY A 684 -2.79 -27.60 20.47
N GLY A 685 -2.11 -26.67 21.13
CA GLY A 685 -1.62 -25.42 20.52
C GLY A 685 -2.62 -24.26 20.54
N VAL A 686 -3.81 -24.46 21.09
CA VAL A 686 -4.85 -23.42 21.26
C VAL A 686 -5.09 -23.19 22.73
N SER A 687 -4.94 -21.94 23.18
CA SER A 687 -5.24 -21.55 24.56
C SER A 687 -5.46 -20.04 24.65
N GLY A 688 -6.13 -19.59 25.71
CA GLY A 688 -6.45 -18.17 25.88
C GLY A 688 -5.23 -17.27 26.11
N HIS A 689 -4.08 -17.83 26.50
CA HIS A 689 -2.90 -17.08 26.89
C HIS A 689 -1.76 -17.09 25.85
N ALA A 690 -1.76 -18.04 24.91
CA ALA A 690 -0.72 -18.27 23.91
C ALA A 690 -1.22 -19.19 22.76
N GLY A 691 -0.50 -19.22 21.63
CA GLY A 691 -0.76 -20.14 20.52
C GLY A 691 -1.02 -19.48 19.16
N LEU A 692 -1.23 -18.17 19.15
CA LEU A 692 -1.50 -17.43 17.92
C LEU A 692 -0.19 -17.15 17.16
N PHE A 693 -0.25 -17.30 15.83
CA PHE A 693 0.83 -16.91 14.91
C PHE A 693 0.33 -15.80 13.99
N SER A 694 1.18 -14.82 13.68
CA SER A 694 0.88 -13.74 12.74
C SER A 694 2.14 -13.10 12.15
N SER A 695 1.96 -12.29 11.11
CA SER A 695 2.92 -11.29 10.64
C SER A 695 2.62 -9.90 11.22
N ALA A 696 3.57 -8.96 11.07
CA ALA A 696 3.41 -7.59 11.53
C ALA A 696 2.29 -6.85 10.77
N SER A 697 2.16 -7.10 9.46
CA SER A 697 1.15 -6.48 8.61
C SER A 697 -0.28 -6.84 9.03
N GLU A 698 -0.55 -8.10 9.37
CA GLU A 698 -1.91 -8.50 9.78
C GLU A 698 -2.24 -8.05 11.22
N LEU A 699 -1.26 -8.04 12.14
CA LEU A 699 -1.50 -7.46 13.48
C LEU A 699 -1.75 -5.96 13.42
N ALA A 700 -1.12 -5.25 12.50
CA ALA A 700 -1.38 -3.83 12.31
C ALA A 700 -2.84 -3.57 11.91
N ILE A 701 -3.46 -4.45 11.12
CA ILE A 701 -4.89 -4.37 10.77
C ILE A 701 -5.75 -4.47 12.03
N LEU A 702 -5.52 -5.48 12.87
CA LEU A 702 -6.28 -5.68 14.11
C LEU A 702 -6.10 -4.50 15.07
N MET A 703 -4.86 -4.00 15.22
CA MET A 703 -4.58 -2.85 16.07
C MET A 703 -5.18 -1.56 15.51
N GLN A 704 -5.20 -1.38 14.19
CA GLN A 704 -5.85 -0.24 13.56
C GLN A 704 -7.38 -0.30 13.74
N MET A 705 -8.01 -1.48 13.66
CA MET A 705 -9.43 -1.66 13.98
C MET A 705 -9.73 -1.25 15.43
N ASN A 706 -8.88 -1.66 16.38
CA ASN A 706 -9.02 -1.28 17.77
C ASN A 706 -8.80 0.24 17.98
N LEU A 707 -7.78 0.83 17.37
CA LEU A 707 -7.51 2.27 17.39
C LEU A 707 -8.70 3.07 16.82
N GLN A 708 -9.33 2.54 15.77
CA GLN A 708 -10.54 3.07 15.13
C GLN A 708 -11.83 2.65 15.86
N ARG A 709 -11.75 2.31 17.15
CA ARG A 709 -12.90 2.04 18.01
C ARG A 709 -13.84 0.97 17.44
N GLY A 710 -13.27 -0.13 16.95
CA GLY A 710 -14.08 -1.23 16.42
C GLY A 710 -14.41 -1.12 14.93
N TYR A 711 -14.07 -0.03 14.24
CA TYR A 711 -14.38 0.14 12.82
C TYR A 711 -13.16 -0.16 11.94
N TYR A 712 -13.33 -0.93 10.86
CA TYR A 712 -12.29 -1.11 9.85
C TYR A 712 -12.88 -1.54 8.51
N GLY A 713 -12.41 -0.94 7.42
CA GLY A 713 -12.71 -1.40 6.06
C GLY A 713 -14.20 -1.45 5.71
N GLY A 714 -14.99 -0.45 6.14
CA GLY A 714 -16.43 -0.39 5.85
C GLY A 714 -17.31 -1.20 6.80
N ARG A 715 -16.74 -1.84 7.84
CA ARG A 715 -17.48 -2.67 8.80
C ARG A 715 -17.22 -2.23 10.24
N GLN A 716 -18.26 -2.33 11.07
CA GLN A 716 -18.18 -2.18 12.53
C GLN A 716 -18.07 -3.59 13.16
N PHE A 717 -16.93 -3.89 13.78
CA PHE A 717 -16.61 -5.16 14.44
C PHE A 717 -16.94 -5.15 15.94
N LEU A 718 -16.78 -4.00 16.58
CA LEU A 718 -17.09 -3.76 17.99
C LEU A 718 -17.77 -2.39 18.09
N GLN A 719 -18.67 -2.16 19.04
CA GLN A 719 -19.28 -0.84 19.21
C GLN A 719 -18.22 0.24 19.53
N PRO A 720 -18.42 1.51 19.11
CA PRO A 720 -17.43 2.58 19.31
C PRO A 720 -17.01 2.83 20.77
N GLY A 721 -17.84 2.44 21.73
CA GLY A 721 -17.55 2.55 23.17
C GLY A 721 -16.76 1.37 23.74
N THR A 722 -16.71 0.22 23.07
CA THR A 722 -16.18 -1.03 23.63
C THR A 722 -14.67 -0.96 23.83
N VAL A 723 -13.90 -0.63 22.80
CA VAL A 723 -12.43 -0.55 22.94
C VAL A 723 -12.02 0.52 23.97
N PRO A 724 -12.55 1.76 23.96
CA PRO A 724 -12.28 2.74 25.02
C PRO A 724 -12.62 2.26 26.43
N MET A 725 -13.70 1.48 26.58
CA MET A 725 -14.06 0.89 27.87
C MET A 725 -12.98 -0.10 28.34
N PHE A 726 -12.45 -0.93 27.46
CA PHE A 726 -11.45 -1.95 27.80
C PHE A 726 -10.04 -1.38 28.00
N THR A 727 -9.70 -0.26 27.39
CA THR A 727 -8.36 0.36 27.52
C THR A 727 -8.25 1.31 28.71
N LYS A 728 -9.36 1.62 29.38
CA LYS A 728 -9.38 2.40 30.63
C LYS A 728 -8.84 1.58 31.81
N ASN A 729 -8.12 2.24 32.73
CA ASN A 729 -7.71 1.66 34.02
C ASN A 729 -8.82 1.84 35.05
N TYR A 730 -9.19 0.75 35.72
CA TYR A 730 -10.25 0.67 36.72
C TYR A 730 -9.71 0.45 38.15
N THR A 731 -8.40 0.37 38.32
CA THR A 731 -7.77 -0.01 39.57
C THR A 731 -6.52 0.82 39.84
N THR A 732 -6.18 1.01 41.11
CA THR A 732 -4.90 1.59 41.52
C THR A 732 -3.83 0.51 41.77
N ARG A 733 -4.18 -0.77 41.61
CA ARG A 733 -3.29 -1.92 41.89
C ARG A 733 -2.31 -2.22 40.75
N SER A 734 -2.60 -1.75 39.53
CA SER A 734 -1.74 -1.88 38.35
C SER A 734 -2.05 -0.78 37.35
N ASP A 735 -1.16 -0.57 36.38
CA ASP A 735 -1.35 0.38 35.27
C ASP A 735 -2.14 -0.23 34.09
N ARG A 736 -2.91 -1.30 34.29
CA ARG A 736 -3.57 -2.03 33.20
C ARG A 736 -4.96 -1.52 32.87
N GLY A 737 -5.39 -1.79 31.65
CA GLY A 737 -6.81 -1.84 31.30
C GLY A 737 -7.40 -3.23 31.55
N LEU A 738 -8.62 -3.46 31.06
CA LEU A 738 -9.21 -4.79 30.98
C LEU A 738 -8.50 -5.55 29.85
N GLY A 739 -7.58 -6.45 30.22
CA GLY A 739 -6.79 -7.26 29.28
C GLY A 739 -5.60 -6.52 28.66
N TRP A 740 -5.73 -5.22 28.38
CA TRP A 740 -4.67 -4.40 27.78
C TRP A 740 -3.59 -3.95 28.77
N ASP A 741 -2.33 -3.95 28.32
CA ASP A 741 -1.28 -3.15 28.96
C ASP A 741 -1.54 -1.67 28.66
N ARG A 742 -1.18 -0.78 29.58
CA ARG A 742 -1.08 0.66 29.31
C ARG A 742 0.30 1.15 29.68
N ARG A 743 0.61 2.39 29.26
CA ARG A 743 1.83 3.06 29.69
C ARG A 743 1.80 3.28 31.22
N PRO A 744 2.84 2.85 31.97
CA PRO A 744 2.98 3.18 33.39
C PRO A 744 3.08 4.68 33.63
N ALA A 745 2.47 5.16 34.73
CA ALA A 745 2.41 6.59 35.05
C ALA A 745 3.79 7.20 35.33
N ASP A 746 4.70 6.43 35.93
CA ASP A 746 6.08 6.83 36.20
C ASP A 746 6.99 6.80 34.95
N GLY A 747 6.52 6.22 33.84
CA GLY A 747 7.30 6.05 32.61
C GLY A 747 8.36 4.95 32.67
N GLU A 748 8.39 4.15 33.73
CA GLU A 748 9.33 3.03 33.90
C GLU A 748 8.78 1.79 33.19
N SER A 749 9.33 1.52 31.99
CA SER A 749 9.01 0.33 31.21
C SER A 749 10.22 -0.10 30.40
N VAL A 750 10.49 -1.40 30.32
CA VAL A 750 11.59 -1.92 29.49
C VAL A 750 11.22 -2.04 28.00
N TYR A 751 9.93 -1.95 27.67
CA TYR A 751 9.44 -2.12 26.29
C TYR A 751 8.56 -0.97 25.77
N ILE A 752 8.04 -0.07 26.62
CA ILE A 752 7.26 1.10 26.18
C ILE A 752 8.05 2.40 26.34
N SER A 753 7.99 3.23 25.30
CA SER A 753 8.58 4.58 25.31
C SER A 753 7.86 5.50 26.30
N PRO A 754 8.59 6.31 27.09
CA PRO A 754 7.99 7.31 27.97
C PRO A 754 7.28 8.42 27.18
N LEU A 755 7.55 8.50 25.87
CA LEU A 755 6.86 9.41 24.96
C LEU A 755 5.44 8.94 24.59
N ALA A 756 5.08 7.67 24.82
CA ALA A 756 3.72 7.19 24.53
C ALA A 756 2.68 7.99 25.33
N SER A 757 1.50 8.23 24.77
CA SER A 757 0.45 8.94 25.50
C SER A 757 -0.08 8.13 26.70
N PRO A 758 -0.71 8.76 27.70
CA PRO A 758 -1.38 8.06 28.79
C PRO A 758 -2.52 7.14 28.31
N GLN A 759 -3.10 7.41 27.14
CA GLN A 759 -4.16 6.60 26.53
C GLN A 759 -3.63 5.45 25.68
N ALA A 760 -2.31 5.37 25.49
CA ALA A 760 -1.72 4.32 24.68
C ALA A 760 -1.86 2.95 25.35
N PHE A 761 -2.21 1.95 24.54
CA PHE A 761 -2.51 0.60 24.98
C PHE A 761 -1.91 -0.44 24.05
N GLY A 762 -1.67 -1.64 24.56
CA GLY A 762 -1.13 -2.73 23.76
C GLY A 762 -0.75 -3.94 24.59
N HIS A 763 0.21 -4.72 24.10
CA HIS A 763 0.75 -5.85 24.83
C HIS A 763 2.12 -6.26 24.31
N SER A 764 2.96 -6.81 25.19
CA SER A 764 4.24 -7.44 24.82
C SER A 764 4.18 -8.98 24.87
N GLY A 765 4.95 -9.66 24.04
CA GLY A 765 5.04 -11.12 24.00
C GLY A 765 6.39 -11.63 24.49
N PHE A 766 6.38 -12.79 25.14
CA PHE A 766 7.57 -13.45 25.65
C PHE A 766 8.57 -13.77 24.54
N THR A 767 8.10 -14.13 23.35
CA THR A 767 8.92 -14.44 22.16
C THR A 767 9.61 -13.23 21.54
N GLY A 768 9.41 -12.02 22.07
CA GLY A 768 10.03 -10.78 21.57
C GLY A 768 9.06 -9.89 20.79
N THR A 769 7.79 -10.30 20.69
CA THR A 769 6.73 -9.57 19.99
C THR A 769 6.19 -8.39 20.82
N MET A 770 5.56 -7.42 20.14
CA MET A 770 4.88 -6.29 20.73
C MET A 770 3.89 -5.69 19.74
N VAL A 771 2.71 -5.32 20.23
CA VAL A 771 1.71 -4.51 19.52
C VAL A 771 1.33 -3.33 20.40
N TRP A 772 1.22 -2.14 19.81
CA TRP A 772 0.85 -0.94 20.54
C TRP A 772 0.04 0.03 19.68
N ALA A 773 -0.96 0.68 20.27
CA ALA A 773 -1.77 1.72 19.66
C ALA A 773 -1.83 2.95 20.57
N ASP A 774 -1.69 4.13 20.00
CA ASP A 774 -1.75 5.43 20.68
C ASP A 774 -2.85 6.30 20.06
N PRO A 775 -4.04 6.38 20.69
CA PRO A 775 -5.17 7.20 20.23
C PRO A 775 -4.88 8.69 20.09
N GLU A 776 -3.98 9.25 20.90
CA GLU A 776 -3.68 10.68 20.85
C GLU A 776 -2.77 11.03 19.66
N LYS A 777 -2.05 10.04 19.13
CA LYS A 777 -1.08 10.22 18.04
C LYS A 777 -1.52 9.60 16.72
N ASP A 778 -2.67 8.92 16.71
CA ASP A 778 -3.15 8.04 15.65
C ASP A 778 -2.08 7.05 15.20
N LEU A 779 -1.39 6.40 16.15
CA LEU A 779 -0.19 5.61 15.89
C LEU A 779 -0.41 4.13 16.23
N VAL A 780 0.00 3.25 15.34
CA VAL A 780 0.13 1.81 15.57
C VAL A 780 1.58 1.39 15.35
N ILE A 781 2.14 0.63 16.29
CA ILE A 781 3.47 0.02 16.19
C ILE A 781 3.32 -1.48 16.39
N VAL A 782 3.90 -2.24 15.47
CA VAL A 782 4.06 -3.69 15.59
C VAL A 782 5.53 -4.04 15.46
N PHE A 783 6.05 -4.78 16.43
CA PHE A 783 7.41 -5.30 16.43
C PHE A 783 7.33 -6.79 16.70
N LEU A 784 7.72 -7.63 15.74
CA LEU A 784 7.77 -9.08 15.90
C LEU A 784 9.22 -9.55 15.79
N SER A 785 9.65 -10.39 16.71
CA SER A 785 10.92 -11.11 16.62
C SER A 785 10.76 -12.49 17.26
N ASN A 786 11.78 -13.32 17.11
CA ASN A 786 11.91 -14.62 17.77
C ASN A 786 13.09 -14.59 18.74
N ARG A 787 13.05 -13.68 19.73
CA ARG A 787 14.13 -13.46 20.72
C ARG A 787 14.49 -14.68 21.57
N VAL A 788 13.56 -15.63 21.67
CA VAL A 788 13.75 -16.89 22.39
C VAL A 788 14.43 -17.96 21.54
N PHE A 789 14.79 -17.66 20.29
CA PHE A 789 15.57 -18.57 19.46
C PHE A 789 17.08 -18.29 19.61
N PRO A 790 17.92 -19.33 19.86
CA PRO A 790 17.53 -20.71 20.17
C PRO A 790 17.17 -20.93 21.65
N ASP A 791 17.50 -20.00 22.54
CA ASP A 791 17.35 -20.15 23.99
C ASP A 791 16.38 -19.12 24.60
N ALA A 792 15.34 -19.61 25.28
CA ALA A 792 14.34 -18.79 25.95
C ALA A 792 14.88 -17.94 27.11
N ALA A 793 16.07 -18.26 27.65
CA ALA A 793 16.73 -17.46 28.66
C ALA A 793 17.30 -16.13 28.12
N ASN A 794 17.40 -15.95 26.80
CA ASN A 794 17.94 -14.73 26.20
C ASN A 794 17.07 -13.49 26.49
N ASN A 795 17.53 -12.61 27.38
CA ASN A 795 16.79 -11.42 27.80
C ASN A 795 17.34 -10.10 27.21
N LEU A 796 18.27 -10.16 26.25
CA LEU A 796 18.96 -8.97 25.73
C LEU A 796 18.01 -7.93 25.13
N ILE A 797 16.91 -8.35 24.49
CA ILE A 797 15.90 -7.42 23.95
C ILE A 797 15.33 -6.47 25.02
N ASN A 798 15.20 -6.94 26.27
CA ASN A 798 14.72 -6.13 27.39
C ASN A 798 15.87 -5.34 28.03
N SER A 799 17.04 -5.97 28.21
CA SER A 799 18.23 -5.30 28.75
C SER A 799 18.65 -4.11 27.89
N HIS A 800 18.60 -4.24 26.57
CA HIS A 800 18.92 -3.19 25.60
C HIS A 800 17.75 -2.24 25.35
N ARG A 801 16.58 -2.53 25.95
CA ARG A 801 15.33 -1.79 25.78
C ARG A 801 14.97 -1.59 24.30
N THR A 802 15.27 -2.57 23.45
CA THR A 802 15.17 -2.45 21.99
C THR A 802 13.77 -2.01 21.55
N ARG A 803 12.73 -2.65 22.11
CA ARG A 803 11.32 -2.33 21.81
C ARG A 803 10.88 -0.94 22.27
N ARG A 804 11.51 -0.40 23.32
CA ARG A 804 11.25 0.96 23.83
C ARG A 804 11.95 2.04 23.00
N ARG A 805 13.07 1.70 22.37
CA ARG A 805 13.88 2.60 21.53
C ARG A 805 13.33 2.70 20.10
N VAL A 806 12.83 1.59 19.56
CA VAL A 806 11.96 1.57 18.37
C VAL A 806 10.64 2.25 18.72
#